data_AF-A0A8H6R179-F1
#
_entry.id   AF-A0A8H6R179-F1
#
_cell.length_a   1.000
_cell.length_b   1.000
_cell.length_c   1.000
_cell.angle_alpha   90.00
_cell.angle_beta   90.00
_cell.angle_gamma   90.00
#
_symmetry.space_group_name_H-M   'P 1'
#
loop_
_entity.id
_entity.type
_entity.pdbx_description
1 polymer ?
#
loop_
_entity_poly.entity_id
_entity_poly.type
_entity_poly.pdbx_seq_one_letter_code
_entity_poly.pdbx_strand_id
1 'polypeptide(L)'
;MGSGSSQQHQHRPPAEPPSYQQAKTVNGNAFRRYLQTDTTNSHIRTALLSCPSTQDAQVAGIGTTKTGYVIQFKDPESAEAARTNTKWLNELGNNTKLVKLRFGVIMHRTPTEDFNLENANAEAIEKIIEENDLAGQGYQIEEVAWLKRKDKPLGKFALLGIWFDSPEGAEHILNNSLLTWGSIPALQVGCNELVDNEDKARAFLDTFFPKLDEPNDDPPTQAPLELPWPPITELEIEQALKAAKSSTAPGEDSLTTLVWKHLWKFLNRFITGIFTVSVKLVYHPKRWRRAKIVVLCKPGKPDYLNPGAYRPISLLNTLGKLLEAVVARRLSYLTEKHSLLPDTQFGGRPGRTTEQALLVLSSAIDRACFMSDRFANIGFDDFCTKIAPLDNAGLAQGSPLSPILFTFFNSELVDQAVTPHGGVSAFIDDYFRWRVGPSAEDNLAKIQSKDIPRIEAWARQTGSYFAAEKTELIYLTRKWSQHLQGQVVMNGEIIKPSPTAKLLGVVFDQELRWKEHVQQAIKCATKVSITLAGLQHLRPEQMQQIYQACVTPVVDYSSTVWHDPLQDKTHLHHLNSVQRVSLIRILSAFRTVATTSLEVEAHILPTHLHLRYRAQKVIAKLHTLPHSHPIRSALSRAQKRRNNIGTSSRFPLAEALKTMNLERLDELETIDPSPLPPWRTEPLTEVEIGSD
;
A
#
# COMPACT_ATOMS: atom_id res chain seq x y z
N MET A 1 44.03 25.13 -61.52
CA MET A 1 44.80 25.77 -60.44
C MET A 1 43.92 25.86 -59.20
N GLY A 2 44.51 25.89 -58.00
CA GLY A 2 43.75 25.86 -56.73
C GLY A 2 43.45 24.44 -56.28
N SER A 3 43.80 24.11 -55.04
CA SER A 3 43.66 22.79 -54.43
C SER A 3 42.78 22.86 -53.17
N GLY A 4 42.07 21.77 -52.87
CA GLY A 4 41.28 21.60 -51.65
C GLY A 4 41.29 20.13 -51.24
N SER A 5 41.66 19.85 -50.00
CA SER A 5 41.91 18.48 -49.51
C SER A 5 40.62 17.78 -49.08
N SER A 6 40.56 16.45 -49.28
CA SER A 6 39.51 15.57 -48.78
C SER A 6 40.15 14.43 -48.00
N GLN A 7 39.77 14.25 -46.73
CA GLN A 7 40.13 13.08 -45.93
C GLN A 7 38.89 12.19 -45.74
N GLN A 8 39.01 10.91 -46.10
CA GLN A 8 38.00 9.90 -45.83
C GLN A 8 38.33 9.16 -44.53
N HIS A 9 37.43 9.19 -43.55
CA HIS A 9 37.53 8.29 -42.39
C HIS A 9 37.02 6.89 -42.76
N GLN A 10 37.92 5.91 -42.81
CA GLN A 10 37.55 4.50 -42.94
C GLN A 10 37.05 3.94 -41.61
N HIS A 11 35.89 3.28 -41.62
CA HIS A 11 35.39 2.55 -40.46
C HIS A 11 36.20 1.27 -40.23
N ARG A 12 36.66 1.05 -38.99
CA ARG A 12 37.06 -0.29 -38.52
C ARG A 12 35.81 -1.10 -38.17
N PRO A 13 35.72 -2.39 -38.56
CA PRO A 13 34.74 -3.31 -37.99
C PRO A 13 35.07 -3.63 -36.52
N PRO A 14 34.08 -4.05 -35.70
CA PRO A 14 34.31 -4.46 -34.32
C PRO A 14 35.09 -5.79 -34.26
N ALA A 15 35.96 -5.93 -33.26
CA ALA A 15 36.71 -7.16 -33.03
C ALA A 15 35.87 -8.21 -32.28
N GLU A 16 35.94 -9.46 -32.71
CA GLU A 16 35.35 -10.60 -32.01
C GLU A 16 36.12 -10.93 -30.71
N PRO A 17 35.47 -11.45 -29.66
CA PRO A 17 36.15 -11.88 -28.45
C PRO A 17 37.02 -13.14 -28.70
N PRO A 18 38.24 -13.23 -28.14
CA PRO A 18 39.12 -14.38 -28.35
C PRO A 18 38.48 -15.71 -27.90
N SER A 19 38.60 -16.74 -28.75
CA SER A 19 38.11 -18.08 -28.44
C SER A 19 38.95 -18.77 -27.35
N TYR A 20 38.29 -19.53 -26.48
CA TYR A 20 38.84 -19.96 -25.19
C TYR A 20 39.77 -21.19 -25.28
N GLN A 21 40.62 -21.29 -26.32
CA GLN A 21 41.30 -22.55 -26.66
C GLN A 21 42.73 -22.49 -27.24
N GLN A 22 43.46 -21.36 -27.16
CA GLN A 22 44.89 -21.30 -27.54
C GLN A 22 45.77 -20.63 -26.48
N ALA A 23 46.09 -21.37 -25.40
CA ALA A 23 47.06 -20.96 -24.37
C ALA A 23 47.70 -22.13 -23.58
N LYS A 24 47.94 -23.28 -24.22
CA LYS A 24 48.81 -24.34 -23.65
C LYS A 24 50.25 -24.18 -24.18
N THR A 25 51.22 -24.62 -23.37
CA THR A 25 52.69 -24.71 -23.62
C THR A 25 53.55 -23.44 -23.54
N VAL A 26 53.56 -22.72 -22.41
CA VAL A 26 54.76 -22.05 -21.87
C VAL A 26 54.81 -22.16 -20.33
N ASN A 27 55.93 -22.66 -19.77
CA ASN A 27 56.30 -22.70 -18.35
C ASN A 27 55.21 -23.14 -17.35
N GLY A 28 54.98 -24.46 -17.25
CA GLY A 28 53.95 -25.07 -16.40
C GLY A 28 54.29 -25.27 -14.92
N ASN A 29 55.12 -24.43 -14.29
CA ASN A 29 55.59 -24.64 -12.90
C ASN A 29 55.54 -23.37 -12.00
N ALA A 30 54.80 -22.33 -12.41
CA ALA A 30 54.67 -21.07 -11.67
C ALA A 30 53.26 -20.89 -11.10
N PHE A 31 53.16 -20.56 -9.81
CA PHE A 31 51.89 -20.39 -9.10
C PHE A 31 51.10 -19.20 -9.66
N ARG A 32 49.89 -19.45 -10.19
CA ARG A 32 49.05 -18.46 -10.89
C ARG A 32 47.58 -18.62 -10.50
N ARG A 33 46.72 -17.68 -10.87
CA ARG A 33 45.25 -17.83 -10.74
C ARG A 33 44.73 -18.93 -11.68
N TYR A 34 43.71 -19.66 -11.24
CA TYR A 34 43.03 -20.73 -11.98
C TYR A 34 43.91 -21.93 -12.36
N LEU A 35 44.87 -22.30 -11.50
CA LEU A 35 45.50 -23.62 -11.53
C LEU A 35 44.51 -24.70 -11.06
N GLN A 36 44.78 -25.96 -11.41
CA GLN A 36 44.01 -27.09 -10.87
C GLN A 36 44.25 -27.23 -9.36
N THR A 37 43.24 -27.69 -8.63
CA THR A 37 43.24 -27.74 -7.16
C THR A 37 44.43 -28.53 -6.62
N ASP A 38 44.78 -29.66 -7.22
CA ASP A 38 45.88 -30.52 -6.76
C ASP A 38 47.25 -29.86 -6.96
N THR A 39 47.48 -29.24 -8.12
CA THR A 39 48.71 -28.45 -8.39
C THR A 39 48.83 -27.28 -7.42
N THR A 40 47.71 -26.61 -7.13
CA THR A 40 47.63 -25.51 -6.16
C THR A 40 47.95 -25.98 -4.74
N ASN A 41 47.42 -27.15 -4.36
CA ASN A 41 47.62 -27.81 -3.07
C ASN A 41 49.08 -28.22 -2.86
N SER A 42 49.73 -28.78 -3.89
CA SER A 42 51.17 -29.06 -3.87
C SER A 42 52.00 -27.79 -3.67
N HIS A 43 51.79 -26.74 -4.48
CA HIS A 43 52.54 -25.48 -4.34
C HIS A 43 52.38 -24.83 -2.96
N ILE A 44 51.15 -24.78 -2.42
CA ILE A 44 50.88 -24.18 -1.10
C ILE A 44 51.51 -25.01 0.03
N ARG A 45 51.47 -26.35 -0.04
CA ARG A 45 52.16 -27.20 0.95
C ARG A 45 53.68 -27.05 0.89
N THR A 46 54.27 -27.04 -0.31
CA THR A 46 55.73 -26.83 -0.47
C THR A 46 56.15 -25.47 0.08
N ALA A 47 55.35 -24.42 -0.15
CA ALA A 47 55.63 -23.08 0.39
C ALA A 47 55.52 -23.02 1.93
N LEU A 48 54.51 -23.66 2.54
CA LEU A 48 54.38 -23.72 4.00
C LEU A 48 55.54 -24.52 4.65
N LEU A 49 55.99 -25.60 4.00
CA LEU A 49 57.09 -26.45 4.46
C LEU A 49 58.48 -25.80 4.36
N SER A 50 58.68 -24.82 3.47
CA SER A 50 59.98 -24.14 3.32
C SER A 50 60.24 -23.04 4.35
N CYS A 51 59.24 -22.66 5.16
CA CYS A 51 59.41 -21.71 6.25
C CYS A 51 59.31 -22.42 7.62
N PRO A 52 60.36 -22.41 8.47
CA PRO A 52 60.37 -23.15 9.74
C PRO A 52 59.24 -22.79 10.72
N SER A 53 58.64 -21.59 10.60
CA SER A 53 57.53 -21.13 11.45
C SER A 53 56.14 -21.48 10.91
N THR A 54 56.06 -22.21 9.78
CA THR A 54 54.82 -22.76 9.22
C THR A 54 54.95 -24.24 8.83
N GLN A 55 56.06 -24.88 9.18
CA GLN A 55 56.39 -26.24 8.73
C GLN A 55 55.40 -27.31 9.25
N ASP A 56 54.89 -27.12 10.47
CA ASP A 56 53.91 -28.03 11.10
C ASP A 56 52.44 -27.74 10.68
N ALA A 57 52.19 -26.69 9.88
CA ALA A 57 50.84 -26.20 9.61
C ALA A 57 50.01 -27.15 8.73
N GLN A 58 48.98 -27.76 9.31
CA GLN A 58 48.22 -28.82 8.65
C GLN A 58 47.08 -28.27 7.77
N VAL A 59 47.34 -28.13 6.47
CA VAL A 59 46.29 -27.85 5.47
C VAL A 59 45.31 -29.03 5.38
N ALA A 60 44.01 -28.75 5.54
CA ALA A 60 42.90 -29.67 5.35
C ALA A 60 42.41 -29.69 3.89
N GLY A 61 42.29 -28.53 3.25
CA GLY A 61 41.79 -28.40 1.88
C GLY A 61 41.98 -27.00 1.30
N ILE A 62 41.86 -26.86 -0.03
CA ILE A 62 42.01 -25.58 -0.73
C ILE A 62 40.84 -25.38 -1.70
N GLY A 63 40.19 -24.23 -1.62
CA GLY A 63 39.11 -23.79 -2.51
C GLY A 63 39.54 -22.70 -3.47
N THR A 64 38.86 -22.60 -4.61
CA THR A 64 39.05 -21.54 -5.62
C THR A 64 37.96 -20.48 -5.51
N THR A 65 38.31 -19.21 -5.76
CA THR A 65 37.36 -18.09 -5.79
C THR A 65 37.60 -17.20 -7.00
N LYS A 66 36.72 -16.21 -7.24
CA LYS A 66 36.89 -15.23 -8.33
C LYS A 66 38.08 -14.27 -8.14
N THR A 67 38.67 -14.21 -6.95
CA THR A 67 39.73 -13.25 -6.59
C THR A 67 41.06 -13.91 -6.20
N GLY A 68 41.03 -15.12 -5.64
CA GLY A 68 42.20 -15.90 -5.23
C GLY A 68 41.86 -17.31 -4.76
N TYR A 69 42.69 -17.87 -3.88
CA TYR A 69 42.47 -19.19 -3.25
C TYR A 69 42.11 -19.03 -1.77
N VAL A 70 41.32 -19.95 -1.25
CA VAL A 70 41.01 -20.08 0.18
C VAL A 70 41.70 -21.34 0.70
N ILE A 71 42.43 -21.23 1.80
CA ILE A 71 43.12 -22.36 2.45
C ILE A 71 42.38 -22.68 3.74
N GLN A 72 41.92 -23.91 3.87
CA GLN A 72 41.37 -24.46 5.10
C GLN A 72 42.46 -25.26 5.81
N PHE A 73 42.76 -24.92 7.05
CA PHE A 73 43.62 -25.71 7.93
C PHE A 73 42.78 -26.66 8.79
N LYS A 74 43.39 -27.70 9.36
CA LYS A 74 42.70 -28.65 10.25
C LYS A 74 42.39 -28.06 11.63
N ASP A 75 43.21 -27.12 12.06
CA ASP A 75 43.27 -26.58 13.42
C ASP A 75 43.55 -25.06 13.40
N PRO A 76 43.15 -24.31 14.44
CA PRO A 76 43.33 -22.86 14.48
C PRO A 76 44.80 -22.42 14.57
N GLU A 77 45.65 -23.22 15.23
CA GLU A 77 47.07 -22.91 15.46
C GLU A 77 47.84 -22.88 14.13
N SER A 78 47.62 -23.87 13.26
CA SER A 78 48.15 -23.90 11.89
C SER A 78 47.70 -22.69 11.07
N ALA A 79 46.45 -22.26 11.22
CA ALA A 79 45.91 -21.11 10.51
C ALA A 79 46.55 -19.80 10.97
N GLU A 80 46.73 -19.61 12.28
CA GLU A 80 47.29 -18.38 12.85
C GLU A 80 48.82 -18.31 12.68
N ALA A 81 49.52 -19.46 12.74
CA ALA A 81 50.93 -19.56 12.36
C ALA A 81 51.16 -19.14 10.90
N ALA A 82 50.33 -19.64 9.97
CA ALA A 82 50.39 -19.29 8.55
C ALA A 82 49.96 -17.85 8.25
N ARG A 83 49.05 -17.27 9.04
CA ARG A 83 48.64 -15.85 8.96
C ARG A 83 49.75 -14.92 9.45
N THR A 84 50.36 -15.23 10.59
CA THR A 84 51.38 -14.38 11.25
C THR A 84 52.70 -14.41 10.48
N ASN A 85 53.14 -15.58 10.01
CA ASN A 85 54.44 -15.77 9.36
C ASN A 85 54.34 -15.68 7.83
N THR A 86 54.12 -14.50 7.27
CA THR A 86 53.85 -14.31 5.82
C THR A 86 55.00 -14.70 4.87
N LYS A 87 56.16 -15.15 5.36
CA LYS A 87 57.36 -15.46 4.56
C LYS A 87 57.14 -16.55 3.50
N TRP A 88 56.30 -17.55 3.76
CA TRP A 88 55.98 -18.62 2.78
C TRP A 88 55.33 -18.09 1.50
N LEU A 89 54.66 -16.92 1.54
CA LEU A 89 54.04 -16.32 0.36
C LEU A 89 55.07 -15.89 -0.70
N ASN A 90 56.33 -15.66 -0.32
CA ASN A 90 57.41 -15.31 -1.25
C ASN A 90 57.72 -16.47 -2.21
N GLU A 91 57.64 -17.71 -1.73
CA GLU A 91 57.91 -18.94 -2.52
C GLU A 91 56.80 -19.24 -3.54
N LEU A 92 55.59 -18.68 -3.34
CA LEU A 92 54.54 -18.67 -4.36
C LEU A 92 54.79 -17.59 -5.44
N GLY A 93 55.65 -16.61 -5.17
CA GLY A 93 56.00 -15.54 -6.10
C GLY A 93 54.81 -14.67 -6.54
N ASN A 94 54.95 -14.04 -7.71
CA ASN A 94 53.91 -13.24 -8.38
C ASN A 94 53.22 -12.17 -7.49
N ASN A 95 53.93 -11.64 -6.50
CA ASN A 95 53.41 -10.72 -5.48
C ASN A 95 52.16 -11.24 -4.76
N THR A 96 52.11 -12.56 -4.50
CA THR A 96 51.04 -13.20 -3.73
C THR A 96 50.97 -12.59 -2.32
N LYS A 97 49.77 -12.21 -1.88
CA LYS A 97 49.51 -11.62 -0.55
C LYS A 97 48.34 -12.31 0.12
N LEU A 98 48.41 -12.43 1.44
CA LEU A 98 47.24 -12.76 2.26
C LEU A 98 46.24 -11.60 2.19
N VAL A 99 44.95 -11.91 2.21
CA VAL A 99 43.86 -10.92 2.24
C VAL A 99 43.07 -11.18 3.52
N LYS A 100 42.87 -10.14 4.37
CA LYS A 100 42.01 -10.27 5.56
C LYS A 100 40.58 -10.56 5.09
N LEU A 101 39.91 -11.51 5.75
CA LEU A 101 38.46 -11.66 5.61
C LEU A 101 37.80 -10.38 6.13
N ARG A 102 36.86 -9.84 5.34
CA ARG A 102 36.07 -8.66 5.68
C ARG A 102 34.61 -9.05 5.79
N PHE A 103 33.99 -8.69 6.91
CA PHE A 103 32.61 -9.08 7.21
C PHE A 103 31.70 -7.90 6.90
N GLY A 104 31.09 -7.93 5.72
CA GLY A 104 30.40 -6.78 5.12
C GLY A 104 28.88 -6.90 5.12
N VAL A 105 28.20 -5.95 5.77
CA VAL A 105 26.75 -5.74 5.64
C VAL A 105 26.49 -4.76 4.50
N ILE A 106 25.46 -5.01 3.69
CA ILE A 106 25.07 -4.15 2.56
C ILE A 106 23.65 -3.63 2.78
N MET A 107 23.53 -2.31 2.94
CA MET A 107 22.23 -1.64 3.04
C MET A 107 21.74 -1.17 1.68
N HIS A 108 20.43 -1.31 1.47
CA HIS A 108 19.75 -0.96 0.23
C HIS A 108 18.90 0.30 0.38
N ARG A 109 19.10 1.27 -0.53
CA ARG A 109 18.41 2.57 -0.56
C ARG A 109 18.72 3.49 0.63
N THR A 110 19.92 3.46 1.17
CA THR A 110 20.39 4.54 2.06
C THR A 110 20.45 5.85 1.26
N PRO A 111 19.84 6.96 1.71
CA PRO A 111 20.00 8.24 1.06
C PRO A 111 21.43 8.77 1.13
N THR A 112 21.81 9.55 0.14
CA THR A 112 23.19 10.06 0.00
C THR A 112 23.39 11.45 0.58
N GLU A 113 22.36 12.02 1.19
CA GLU A 113 22.40 13.34 1.85
C GLU A 113 22.78 13.24 3.34
N ASP A 114 22.55 12.09 3.98
CA ASP A 114 22.81 11.87 5.41
C ASP A 114 24.21 11.34 5.76
N PHE A 115 25.04 11.03 4.75
CA PHE A 115 26.40 10.48 4.92
C PHE A 115 27.41 11.04 3.91
N ASN A 116 28.23 12.02 4.34
CA ASN A 116 29.29 12.66 3.54
C ASN A 116 30.57 11.80 3.46
N LEU A 117 30.48 10.56 2.96
CA LEU A 117 31.61 9.62 2.93
C LEU A 117 32.81 10.07 2.06
N GLU A 118 32.63 11.08 1.20
CA GLU A 118 33.72 11.59 0.34
C GLU A 118 34.63 12.61 1.08
N ASN A 119 34.21 13.15 2.24
CA ASN A 119 35.03 14.07 3.06
C ASN A 119 35.06 13.74 4.56
N ALA A 120 34.05 13.04 5.10
CA ALA A 120 33.81 12.87 6.54
C ALA A 120 33.50 11.39 6.88
N ASN A 121 34.32 10.46 6.38
CA ASN A 121 34.07 9.02 6.59
C ASN A 121 34.28 8.57 8.05
N ALA A 122 35.11 9.28 8.83
CA ALA A 122 35.28 9.02 10.27
C ALA A 122 34.01 9.37 11.06
N GLU A 123 33.47 10.57 10.88
CA GLU A 123 32.21 11.01 11.49
C GLU A 123 31.03 10.08 11.13
N ALA A 124 31.00 9.58 9.90
CA ALA A 124 30.01 8.59 9.47
C ALA A 124 30.16 7.24 10.19
N ILE A 125 31.38 6.80 10.49
CA ILE A 125 31.65 5.58 11.27
C ILE A 125 31.28 5.79 12.73
N GLU A 126 31.71 6.89 13.35
CA GLU A 126 31.40 7.23 14.75
C GLU A 126 29.88 7.31 14.97
N LYS A 127 29.16 8.01 14.08
CA LYS A 127 27.70 8.08 14.11
C LYS A 127 27.04 6.69 14.05
N ILE A 128 27.49 5.80 13.17
CA ILE A 128 26.92 4.44 13.08
C ILE A 128 27.26 3.63 14.33
N ILE A 129 28.44 3.81 14.94
CA ILE A 129 28.83 3.14 16.18
C ILE A 129 27.99 3.61 17.38
N GLU A 130 27.73 4.92 17.48
CA GLU A 130 26.90 5.53 18.53
C GLU A 130 25.42 5.17 18.37
N GLU A 131 24.84 5.34 17.18
CA GLU A 131 23.42 5.04 16.88
C GLU A 131 23.04 3.57 17.04
N ASN A 132 24.01 2.65 17.24
CA ASN A 132 23.79 1.20 17.34
C ASN A 132 24.46 0.54 18.57
N ASP A 133 25.00 1.32 19.52
CA ASP A 133 25.77 0.85 20.70
C ASP A 133 26.79 -0.27 20.38
N LEU A 134 27.54 -0.09 19.29
CA LEU A 134 28.55 -1.06 18.88
C LEU A 134 29.80 -0.97 19.77
N ALA A 135 30.10 0.22 20.30
CA ALA A 135 31.21 0.45 21.21
C ALA A 135 30.98 -0.21 22.59
N GLY A 136 29.77 -0.16 23.15
CA GLY A 136 29.44 -0.82 24.43
C GLY A 136 29.55 -2.35 24.34
N GLN A 137 29.41 -2.90 23.14
CA GLN A 137 29.51 -4.33 22.86
C GLN A 137 30.89 -4.77 22.32
N GLY A 138 31.81 -3.82 22.08
CA GLY A 138 33.18 -4.11 21.65
C GLY A 138 33.37 -4.41 20.16
N TYR A 139 32.39 -4.12 19.30
CA TYR A 139 32.50 -4.31 17.84
C TYR A 139 33.04 -3.04 17.15
N GLN A 140 33.87 -3.20 16.12
CA GLN A 140 34.40 -2.07 15.35
C GLN A 140 34.09 -2.16 13.84
N ILE A 141 33.94 -0.99 13.22
CA ILE A 141 33.74 -0.82 11.78
C ILE A 141 35.08 -0.41 11.15
N GLU A 142 35.63 -1.25 10.26
CA GLU A 142 36.88 -0.98 9.52
C GLU A 142 36.70 0.06 8.41
N GLU A 143 35.55 0.01 7.71
CA GLU A 143 35.32 0.80 6.51
C GLU A 143 33.81 0.99 6.28
N VAL A 144 33.43 2.18 5.80
CA VAL A 144 32.10 2.47 5.25
C VAL A 144 32.30 3.08 3.87
N ALA A 145 31.57 2.61 2.86
CA ALA A 145 31.72 3.10 1.48
C ALA A 145 30.46 2.91 0.61
N TRP A 146 30.29 3.82 -0.35
CA TRP A 146 29.24 3.74 -1.36
C TRP A 146 29.55 2.70 -2.45
N LEU A 147 28.72 1.65 -2.56
CA LEU A 147 28.82 0.62 -3.58
C LEU A 147 28.28 1.09 -4.95
N LYS A 148 29.02 1.99 -5.60
CA LYS A 148 28.75 2.52 -6.95
C LYS A 148 29.63 1.88 -8.03
N ARG A 149 29.14 1.85 -9.29
CA ARG A 149 30.02 1.65 -10.46
C ARG A 149 30.88 2.90 -10.63
N LYS A 150 32.17 2.75 -10.95
CA LYS A 150 33.14 3.87 -11.03
C LYS A 150 32.63 5.07 -11.84
N ASP A 151 32.01 4.80 -12.98
CA ASP A 151 31.66 5.80 -13.98
C ASP A 151 30.24 6.38 -13.79
N LYS A 152 29.64 6.20 -12.60
CA LYS A 152 28.27 6.63 -12.29
C LYS A 152 28.22 7.52 -11.05
N PRO A 153 27.61 8.73 -11.12
CA PRO A 153 27.41 9.55 -9.94
C PRO A 153 26.45 8.90 -8.95
N LEU A 154 26.54 9.32 -7.69
CA LEU A 154 25.55 9.02 -6.66
C LEU A 154 24.20 9.63 -7.04
N GLY A 155 23.13 8.86 -6.88
CA GLY A 155 21.76 9.37 -6.91
C GLY A 155 21.20 9.44 -5.50
N LYS A 156 20.08 10.14 -5.29
CA LYS A 156 19.50 10.43 -3.96
C LYS A 156 19.42 9.22 -3.00
N PHE A 157 19.33 8.00 -3.52
CA PHE A 157 19.49 6.75 -2.76
C PHE A 157 20.55 5.85 -3.42
N ALA A 158 21.39 5.21 -2.61
CA ALA A 158 22.48 4.35 -3.06
C ALA A 158 22.54 3.01 -2.27
N LEU A 159 23.62 2.26 -2.46
CA LEU A 159 23.97 1.05 -1.72
C LEU A 159 25.12 1.40 -0.76
N LEU A 160 24.91 1.27 0.54
CA LEU A 160 25.94 1.48 1.55
C LEU A 160 26.56 0.14 1.93
N GLY A 161 27.88 0.00 1.85
CA GLY A 161 28.62 -1.10 2.44
C GLY A 161 29.22 -0.67 3.78
N ILE A 162 29.08 -1.50 4.80
CA ILE A 162 29.67 -1.34 6.13
C ILE A 162 30.46 -2.62 6.42
N TRP A 163 31.75 -2.52 6.73
CA TRP A 163 32.62 -3.66 6.99
C TRP A 163 33.09 -3.67 8.44
N PHE A 164 32.86 -4.79 9.12
CA PHE A 164 33.21 -5.03 10.51
C PHE A 164 34.56 -5.74 10.64
N ASP A 165 35.21 -5.53 11.77
CA ASP A 165 36.46 -6.17 12.17
C ASP A 165 36.32 -7.70 12.39
N SER A 166 35.10 -8.11 12.73
CA SER A 166 34.66 -9.42 13.24
C SER A 166 33.40 -9.92 12.51
N PRO A 167 33.20 -11.25 12.35
CA PRO A 167 31.95 -11.80 11.85
C PRO A 167 30.79 -11.56 12.84
N GLU A 168 31.04 -11.60 14.14
CA GLU A 168 30.04 -11.42 15.18
C GLU A 168 29.38 -10.04 15.12
N GLY A 169 30.14 -8.97 14.87
CA GLY A 169 29.58 -7.61 14.69
C GLY A 169 28.69 -7.49 13.44
N ALA A 170 29.06 -8.18 12.35
CA ALA A 170 28.25 -8.22 11.14
C ALA A 170 26.96 -9.04 11.33
N GLU A 171 27.02 -10.18 12.04
CA GLU A 171 25.84 -10.97 12.40
C GLU A 171 24.93 -10.26 13.42
N HIS A 172 25.50 -9.51 14.37
CA HIS A 172 24.73 -8.69 15.31
C HIS A 172 23.82 -7.71 14.58
N ILE A 173 24.37 -6.95 13.61
CA ILE A 173 23.59 -6.00 12.79
C ILE A 173 22.60 -6.69 11.84
N LEU A 174 22.87 -7.91 11.38
CA LEU A 174 21.91 -8.69 10.60
C LEU A 174 20.74 -9.23 11.43
N ASN A 175 20.94 -9.49 12.73
CA ASN A 175 19.91 -10.00 13.63
C ASN A 175 19.07 -8.88 14.27
N ASN A 176 19.70 -7.78 14.67
CA ASN A 176 19.05 -6.67 15.37
C ASN A 176 18.65 -5.50 14.45
N SER A 177 19.03 -5.55 13.17
CA SER A 177 18.96 -4.43 12.21
C SER A 177 19.88 -3.25 12.55
N LEU A 178 20.14 -2.39 11.56
CA LEU A 178 20.86 -1.13 11.77
C LEU A 178 19.84 -0.01 12.03
N LEU A 179 19.90 0.59 13.22
CA LEU A 179 18.92 1.57 13.73
C LEU A 179 18.86 2.89 12.93
N THR A 180 19.85 3.14 12.07
CA THR A 180 20.00 4.38 11.30
C THR A 180 18.91 4.59 10.24
N TRP A 181 18.14 3.55 9.88
CA TRP A 181 17.04 3.62 8.88
C TRP A 181 15.77 2.86 9.29
N GLY A 182 15.15 3.31 10.39
CA GLY A 182 13.81 2.86 10.80
C GLY A 182 13.15 3.77 11.83
N SER A 183 13.95 4.25 12.78
CA SER A 183 13.51 4.95 13.98
C SER A 183 12.54 6.11 13.76
N ILE A 184 11.51 6.20 14.61
CA ILE A 184 10.65 7.39 14.65
C ILE A 184 11.48 8.61 15.12
N PRO A 185 11.55 9.71 14.33
CA PRO A 185 12.30 10.91 14.67
C PRO A 185 11.77 11.58 15.95
N ALA A 186 12.48 12.59 16.44
CA ALA A 186 11.97 13.42 17.53
C ALA A 186 10.60 14.01 17.13
N LEU A 187 9.62 13.93 18.04
CA LEU A 187 8.26 14.37 17.74
C LEU A 187 8.03 15.78 18.29
N GLN A 188 7.48 16.67 17.47
CA GLN A 188 7.19 18.05 17.86
C GLN A 188 5.75 18.18 18.34
N VAL A 189 5.57 18.54 19.62
CA VAL A 189 4.27 18.73 20.26
C VAL A 189 4.21 20.12 20.88
N GLY A 190 3.52 21.04 20.21
CA GLY A 190 3.55 22.46 20.54
C GLY A 190 4.96 23.02 20.35
N CYS A 191 5.54 23.56 21.42
CA CYS A 191 6.93 24.06 21.42
C CYS A 191 7.97 23.01 21.84
N ASN A 192 7.55 21.81 22.25
CA ASN A 192 8.43 20.80 22.82
C ASN A 192 8.87 19.77 21.76
N GLU A 193 10.13 19.37 21.82
CA GLU A 193 10.70 18.28 21.03
C GLU A 193 10.86 17.03 21.91
N LEU A 194 10.24 15.92 21.49
CA LEU A 194 10.18 14.67 22.24
C LEU A 194 11.12 13.64 21.62
N VAL A 195 12.31 13.51 22.22
CA VAL A 195 13.35 12.57 21.78
C VAL A 195 13.17 11.18 22.40
N ASP A 196 12.71 11.10 23.66
CA ASP A 196 12.48 9.85 24.39
C ASP A 196 11.29 9.03 23.84
N ASN A 197 11.40 7.70 23.92
CA ASN A 197 10.42 6.79 23.35
C ASN A 197 9.16 6.58 24.23
N GLU A 198 9.21 6.74 25.55
CA GLU A 198 7.98 6.78 26.37
C GLU A 198 7.21 8.09 26.14
N ASP A 199 7.91 9.22 26.05
CA ASP A 199 7.30 10.52 25.71
C ASP A 199 6.68 10.51 24.31
N LYS A 200 7.38 10.00 23.29
CA LYS A 200 6.82 9.78 21.95
C LYS A 200 5.59 8.87 21.97
N ALA A 201 5.64 7.77 22.74
CA ALA A 201 4.51 6.84 22.82
C ALA A 201 3.28 7.46 23.49
N ARG A 202 3.46 8.29 24.51
CA ARG A 202 2.37 9.08 25.12
C ARG A 202 1.81 10.10 24.12
N ALA A 203 2.66 10.88 23.44
CA ALA A 203 2.23 11.80 22.39
C ALA A 203 1.45 11.12 21.25
N PHE A 204 1.83 9.89 20.87
CA PHE A 204 1.05 9.09 19.92
C PHE A 204 -0.30 8.63 20.49
N LEU A 205 -0.37 8.15 21.73
CA LEU A 205 -1.63 7.80 22.38
C LEU A 205 -2.60 9.00 22.40
N ASP A 206 -2.14 10.16 22.88
CA ASP A 206 -2.95 11.37 23.00
C ASP A 206 -3.40 11.90 21.62
N THR A 207 -2.56 11.78 20.59
CA THR A 207 -2.90 12.20 19.21
C THR A 207 -3.86 11.23 18.50
N PHE A 208 -3.79 9.94 18.81
CA PHE A 208 -4.60 8.90 18.16
C PHE A 208 -5.92 8.61 18.88
N PHE A 209 -5.97 8.82 20.20
CA PHE A 209 -7.11 8.60 21.07
C PHE A 209 -7.32 9.82 21.98
N PRO A 210 -7.56 11.02 21.41
CA PRO A 210 -7.78 12.22 22.19
C PRO A 210 -8.99 12.04 23.12
N LYS A 211 -9.02 12.80 24.21
CA LYS A 211 -10.21 12.85 25.07
C LYS A 211 -11.36 13.47 24.28
N LEU A 212 -12.43 12.69 24.12
CA LEU A 212 -13.69 13.14 23.54
C LEU A 212 -14.56 13.73 24.64
N ASP A 213 -15.47 14.63 24.27
CA ASP A 213 -16.55 15.06 25.16
C ASP A 213 -17.47 13.87 25.46
N GLU A 214 -17.97 13.77 26.70
CA GLU A 214 -18.92 12.73 27.08
C GLU A 214 -20.24 12.93 26.30
N PRO A 215 -20.78 11.90 25.61
CA PRO A 215 -22.03 12.02 24.87
C PRO A 215 -23.21 12.21 25.83
N ASN A 216 -24.28 12.84 25.35
CA ASN A 216 -25.46 13.06 26.18
C ASN A 216 -26.19 11.72 26.41
N ASP A 217 -26.32 11.30 27.67
CA ASP A 217 -26.84 9.98 28.12
C ASP A 217 -28.37 9.80 27.93
N ASP A 218 -28.94 10.39 26.87
CA ASP A 218 -30.35 10.22 26.50
C ASP A 218 -30.59 8.78 26.01
N PRO A 219 -31.43 7.97 26.68
CA PRO A 219 -31.67 6.60 26.28
C PRO A 219 -32.43 6.52 24.93
N PRO A 220 -32.13 5.51 24.08
CA PRO A 220 -32.72 5.42 22.76
C PRO A 220 -34.26 5.34 22.82
N THR A 221 -34.93 6.23 22.09
CA THR A 221 -36.38 6.50 22.20
C THR A 221 -37.29 5.38 21.67
N GLN A 222 -36.73 4.23 21.26
CA GLN A 222 -37.45 3.09 20.68
C GLN A 222 -36.95 1.77 21.27
N ALA A 223 -37.88 0.83 21.50
CA ALA A 223 -37.54 -0.51 21.96
C ALA A 223 -36.70 -1.26 20.91
N PRO A 224 -35.70 -2.08 21.30
CA PRO A 224 -34.89 -2.83 20.36
C PRO A 224 -35.71 -3.77 19.47
N LEU A 225 -35.40 -3.79 18.17
CA LEU A 225 -35.99 -4.74 17.24
C LEU A 225 -35.38 -6.13 17.48
N GLU A 226 -36.13 -7.05 18.09
CA GLU A 226 -35.66 -8.42 18.31
C GLU A 226 -35.52 -9.19 16.99
N LEU A 227 -34.28 -9.31 16.49
CA LEU A 227 -33.95 -10.06 15.29
C LEU A 227 -33.44 -11.47 15.62
N PRO A 228 -33.81 -12.50 14.83
CA PRO A 228 -33.46 -13.89 15.12
C PRO A 228 -31.96 -14.13 14.99
N TRP A 229 -31.31 -14.48 16.10
CA TRP A 229 -29.88 -14.76 16.17
C TRP A 229 -29.60 -16.24 16.50
N PRO A 230 -29.48 -17.13 15.49
CA PRO A 230 -29.26 -18.56 15.71
C PRO A 230 -27.84 -18.86 16.26
N PRO A 231 -27.56 -20.08 16.77
CA PRO A 231 -26.21 -20.49 17.17
C PRO A 231 -25.17 -20.34 16.05
N ILE A 232 -23.88 -20.27 16.41
CA ILE A 232 -22.77 -20.24 15.43
C ILE A 232 -22.48 -21.67 14.96
N THR A 233 -22.28 -21.85 13.65
CA THR A 233 -22.01 -23.15 13.04
C THR A 233 -20.53 -23.33 12.71
N GLU A 234 -20.05 -24.58 12.67
CA GLU A 234 -18.68 -24.88 12.22
C GLU A 234 -18.45 -24.39 10.78
N LEU A 235 -19.45 -24.56 9.89
CA LEU A 235 -19.39 -24.15 8.49
C LEU A 235 -19.17 -22.64 8.32
N GLU A 236 -19.86 -21.82 9.12
CA GLU A 236 -19.75 -20.36 9.10
C GLU A 236 -18.34 -19.88 9.48
N ILE A 237 -17.77 -20.49 10.53
CA ILE A 237 -16.40 -20.23 10.98
C ILE A 237 -15.39 -20.73 9.93
N GLU A 238 -15.61 -21.91 9.33
CA GLU A 238 -14.74 -22.43 8.27
C GLU A 238 -14.75 -21.53 7.03
N GLN A 239 -15.91 -20.99 6.64
CA GLN A 239 -16.02 -20.00 5.56
C GLN A 239 -15.29 -18.69 5.91
N ALA A 240 -15.41 -18.19 7.15
CA ALA A 240 -14.65 -17.03 7.62
C ALA A 240 -13.13 -17.29 7.61
N LEU A 241 -12.72 -18.46 8.07
CA LEU A 241 -11.33 -18.87 8.14
C LEU A 241 -10.70 -19.06 6.76
N LYS A 242 -11.40 -19.70 5.81
CA LYS A 242 -10.97 -19.84 4.41
C LYS A 242 -10.76 -18.47 3.76
N ALA A 243 -11.73 -17.57 3.89
CA ALA A 243 -11.70 -16.22 3.32
C ALA A 243 -10.62 -15.31 3.94
N ALA A 244 -10.27 -15.51 5.22
CA ALA A 244 -9.24 -14.71 5.89
C ALA A 244 -7.85 -14.92 5.26
N LYS A 245 -7.07 -13.84 5.08
CA LYS A 245 -5.73 -13.89 4.50
C LYS A 245 -4.76 -14.64 5.43
N SER A 246 -4.08 -15.65 4.90
CA SER A 246 -3.17 -16.49 5.69
C SER A 246 -1.98 -15.71 6.25
N SER A 247 -1.46 -14.74 5.49
CA SER A 247 -0.35 -13.83 5.84
C SER A 247 -0.77 -12.60 6.65
N THR A 248 -1.88 -12.68 7.42
CA THR A 248 -2.26 -11.60 8.33
C THR A 248 -1.28 -11.57 9.51
N ALA A 249 -0.69 -10.40 9.77
CA ALA A 249 0.17 -10.18 10.93
C ALA A 249 -0.58 -10.53 12.24
N PRO A 250 0.07 -11.22 13.19
CA PRO A 250 -0.57 -11.68 14.42
C PRO A 250 -0.74 -10.55 15.45
N GLY A 251 -1.50 -10.82 16.50
CA GLY A 251 -1.56 -9.98 17.70
C GLY A 251 -0.48 -10.35 18.72
N GLU A 252 -0.73 -10.01 20.00
CA GLU A 252 0.12 -10.34 21.16
C GLU A 252 0.49 -11.85 21.25
N ASP A 253 -0.36 -12.73 20.72
CA ASP A 253 -0.16 -14.19 20.76
C ASP A 253 0.79 -14.73 19.67
N SER A 254 1.25 -13.90 18.73
CA SER A 254 2.09 -14.30 17.59
C SER A 254 1.49 -15.38 16.65
N LEU A 255 0.24 -15.77 16.84
CA LEU A 255 -0.43 -16.79 16.01
C LEU A 255 -1.07 -16.14 14.78
N THR A 256 -0.64 -16.58 13.59
CA THR A 256 -1.20 -16.10 12.31
C THR A 256 -2.44 -16.91 11.89
N THR A 257 -3.25 -16.34 10.99
CA THR A 257 -4.39 -17.03 10.35
C THR A 257 -3.98 -18.36 9.69
N LEU A 258 -2.74 -18.48 9.22
CA LEU A 258 -2.19 -19.72 8.66
C LEU A 258 -2.17 -20.87 9.68
N VAL A 259 -1.88 -20.58 10.95
CA VAL A 259 -1.88 -21.59 12.03
C VAL A 259 -3.29 -22.13 12.24
N TRP A 260 -4.27 -21.23 12.39
CA TRP A 260 -5.67 -21.62 12.58
C TRP A 260 -6.23 -22.42 11.38
N LYS A 261 -5.84 -22.11 10.15
CA LYS A 261 -6.20 -22.91 8.95
C LYS A 261 -5.73 -24.37 9.01
N HIS A 262 -4.62 -24.65 9.67
CA HIS A 262 -4.14 -26.03 9.87
C HIS A 262 -4.80 -26.69 11.08
N LEU A 263 -4.90 -25.96 12.21
CA LEU A 263 -5.49 -26.47 13.44
C LEU A 263 -7.01 -26.69 13.38
N TRP A 264 -7.72 -26.06 12.43
CA TRP A 264 -9.17 -26.18 12.27
C TRP A 264 -9.67 -27.63 12.25
N LYS A 265 -8.95 -28.52 11.56
CA LYS A 265 -9.28 -29.96 11.44
C LYS A 265 -9.34 -30.71 12.79
N PHE A 266 -8.74 -30.15 13.84
CA PHE A 266 -8.64 -30.73 15.17
C PHE A 266 -9.37 -29.90 16.24
N LEU A 267 -9.53 -28.59 16.02
CA LEU A 267 -10.04 -27.63 17.00
C LEU A 267 -11.41 -27.02 16.64
N ASN A 268 -12.01 -27.37 15.50
CA ASN A 268 -13.33 -26.89 15.04
C ASN A 268 -14.39 -26.83 16.17
N ARG A 269 -14.60 -27.95 16.87
CA ARG A 269 -15.60 -28.06 17.95
C ARG A 269 -15.29 -27.15 19.14
N PHE A 270 -14.02 -27.08 19.55
CA PHE A 270 -13.58 -26.23 20.66
C PHE A 270 -13.73 -24.73 20.33
N ILE A 271 -13.28 -24.32 19.14
CA ILE A 271 -13.40 -22.93 18.66
C ILE A 271 -14.88 -22.53 18.56
N THR A 272 -15.73 -23.39 17.97
CA THR A 272 -17.17 -23.14 17.80
C THR A 272 -17.89 -23.07 19.15
N GLY A 273 -17.51 -23.90 20.13
CA GLY A 273 -18.00 -23.82 21.50
C GLY A 273 -17.63 -22.49 22.17
N ILE A 274 -16.36 -22.09 22.10
CA ILE A 274 -15.89 -20.80 22.66
C ILE A 274 -16.61 -19.62 22.01
N PHE A 275 -16.77 -19.62 20.69
CA PHE A 275 -17.46 -18.55 19.95
C PHE A 275 -18.94 -18.47 20.34
N THR A 276 -19.63 -19.60 20.41
CA THR A 276 -21.05 -19.67 20.80
C THR A 276 -21.27 -19.19 22.24
N VAL A 277 -20.40 -19.58 23.17
CA VAL A 277 -20.45 -19.11 24.57
C VAL A 277 -20.12 -17.62 24.67
N SER A 278 -19.12 -17.14 23.95
CA SER A 278 -18.73 -15.71 23.94
C SER A 278 -19.88 -14.82 23.49
N VAL A 279 -20.60 -15.21 22.44
CA VAL A 279 -21.76 -14.46 21.94
C VAL A 279 -22.98 -14.62 22.86
N LYS A 280 -23.27 -15.82 23.37
CA LYS A 280 -24.39 -16.05 24.31
C LYS A 280 -24.25 -15.27 25.62
N LEU A 281 -23.01 -15.05 26.09
CA LEU A 281 -22.72 -14.28 27.30
C LEU A 281 -22.46 -12.78 27.02
N VAL A 282 -22.59 -12.32 25.77
CA VAL A 282 -22.24 -10.95 25.33
C VAL A 282 -20.83 -10.53 25.80
N TYR A 283 -19.89 -11.49 25.82
CA TYR A 283 -18.59 -11.36 26.46
C TYR A 283 -17.46 -11.59 25.45
N HIS A 284 -16.68 -10.55 25.18
CA HIS A 284 -15.44 -10.67 24.43
C HIS A 284 -14.25 -10.97 25.39
N PRO A 285 -13.57 -12.13 25.25
CA PRO A 285 -12.47 -12.55 26.12
C PRO A 285 -11.39 -11.47 26.31
N LYS A 286 -10.93 -11.31 27.56
CA LYS A 286 -9.91 -10.30 27.93
C LYS A 286 -8.60 -10.37 27.11
N ARG A 287 -8.22 -11.55 26.58
CA ARG A 287 -7.06 -11.71 25.68
C ARG A 287 -7.31 -11.25 24.23
N TRP A 288 -8.56 -11.19 23.78
CA TRP A 288 -8.92 -10.72 22.44
C TRP A 288 -9.18 -9.20 22.42
N ARG A 289 -9.58 -8.63 23.56
CA ARG A 289 -9.68 -7.16 23.77
C ARG A 289 -8.35 -6.39 23.81
N ARG A 290 -7.21 -7.07 23.64
CA ARG A 290 -5.87 -6.47 23.61
C ARG A 290 -5.39 -6.27 22.17
N ALA A 291 -4.77 -5.12 21.90
CA ALA A 291 -4.12 -4.81 20.63
C ALA A 291 -2.67 -4.35 20.84
N LYS A 292 -1.74 -4.85 20.02
CA LYS A 292 -0.47 -4.15 19.77
C LYS A 292 -0.71 -3.13 18.66
N ILE A 293 -0.59 -1.84 18.98
CA ILE A 293 -0.72 -0.75 18.01
C ILE A 293 0.66 -0.54 17.36
N VAL A 294 0.74 -0.74 16.05
CA VAL A 294 1.93 -0.43 15.25
C VAL A 294 1.74 0.92 14.57
N VAL A 295 2.72 1.81 14.70
CA VAL A 295 2.69 3.17 14.15
C VAL A 295 3.26 3.17 12.72
N LEU A 296 2.50 3.68 11.73
CA LEU A 296 2.94 3.74 10.33
C LEU A 296 2.80 5.15 9.72
N CYS A 297 3.79 5.61 8.97
CA CYS A 297 3.78 6.91 8.28
C CYS A 297 2.60 7.05 7.29
N LYS A 298 1.86 8.17 7.33
CA LYS A 298 0.88 8.54 6.28
C LYS A 298 1.66 8.99 5.03
N PRO A 299 1.55 8.31 3.88
CA PRO A 299 2.43 8.57 2.75
C PRO A 299 2.19 9.97 2.16
N GLY A 300 3.29 10.71 1.96
CA GLY A 300 3.27 12.03 1.32
C GLY A 300 2.90 13.19 2.24
N LYS A 301 3.03 13.04 3.57
CA LYS A 301 3.02 14.19 4.47
C LYS A 301 4.29 15.04 4.28
N PRO A 302 4.20 16.38 4.46
CA PRO A 302 5.33 17.30 4.28
C PRO A 302 6.30 17.28 5.46
N ASP A 303 5.79 16.91 6.64
CA ASP A 303 6.47 16.82 7.91
C ASP A 303 6.08 15.49 8.58
N TYR A 304 7.04 14.89 9.29
CA TYR A 304 6.88 13.68 10.11
C TYR A 304 7.38 13.88 11.56
N LEU A 305 7.75 15.10 11.97
CA LEU A 305 7.93 15.44 13.39
C LEU A 305 6.55 15.54 14.07
N ASN A 306 5.51 15.94 13.34
CA ASN A 306 4.13 15.95 13.84
C ASN A 306 3.54 14.52 14.00
N PRO A 307 3.09 14.09 15.20
CA PRO A 307 2.50 12.76 15.43
C PRO A 307 1.26 12.47 14.55
N GLY A 308 0.52 13.52 14.18
CA GLY A 308 -0.60 13.46 13.24
C GLY A 308 -0.22 13.07 11.81
N ALA A 309 1.08 12.97 11.49
CA ALA A 309 1.60 12.40 10.26
C ALA A 309 1.55 10.86 10.22
N TYR A 310 1.18 10.16 11.29
CA TYR A 310 1.21 8.70 11.40
C TYR A 310 -0.19 8.06 11.54
N ARG A 311 -0.28 6.72 11.45
CA ARG A 311 -1.50 5.91 11.62
C ARG A 311 -1.27 4.83 12.69
N PRO A 312 -2.20 4.63 13.64
CA PRO A 312 -2.23 3.46 14.52
C PRO A 312 -2.85 2.26 13.81
N ILE A 313 -2.11 1.16 13.66
CA ILE A 313 -2.66 -0.12 13.15
C ILE A 313 -2.80 -1.10 14.31
N SER A 314 -4.04 -1.49 14.64
CA SER A 314 -4.32 -2.42 15.74
C SER A 314 -4.11 -3.87 15.32
N LEU A 315 -2.99 -4.45 15.74
CA LEU A 315 -2.72 -5.89 15.67
C LEU A 315 -3.48 -6.61 16.79
N LEU A 316 -4.71 -6.99 16.48
CA LEU A 316 -5.61 -7.78 17.32
C LEU A 316 -5.34 -9.29 17.19
N ASN A 317 -5.67 -10.05 18.23
CA ASN A 317 -5.60 -11.52 18.26
C ASN A 317 -6.34 -12.15 17.05
N THR A 318 -5.68 -13.03 16.29
CA THR A 318 -6.24 -13.53 15.02
C THR A 318 -7.48 -14.43 15.19
N LEU A 319 -7.63 -15.10 16.34
CA LEU A 319 -8.83 -15.88 16.67
C LEU A 319 -9.98 -14.96 17.12
N GLY A 320 -9.67 -13.88 17.84
CA GLY A 320 -10.62 -12.78 18.12
C GLY A 320 -11.14 -12.16 16.82
N LYS A 321 -10.25 -11.83 15.88
CA LYS A 321 -10.60 -11.33 14.54
C LYS A 321 -11.44 -12.32 13.73
N LEU A 322 -11.31 -13.63 13.97
CA LEU A 322 -12.14 -14.64 13.32
C LEU A 322 -13.58 -14.64 13.88
N LEU A 323 -13.76 -14.47 15.20
CA LEU A 323 -15.09 -14.25 15.79
C LEU A 323 -15.70 -12.93 15.29
N GLU A 324 -14.92 -11.85 15.28
CA GLU A 324 -15.32 -10.55 14.73
C GLU A 324 -15.79 -10.70 13.27
N ALA A 325 -15.08 -11.46 12.42
CA ALA A 325 -15.48 -11.69 11.03
C ALA A 325 -16.77 -12.52 10.88
N VAL A 326 -17.05 -13.44 11.81
CA VAL A 326 -18.31 -14.19 11.86
C VAL A 326 -19.47 -13.27 12.28
N VAL A 327 -19.32 -12.54 13.38
CA VAL A 327 -20.33 -11.57 13.86
C VAL A 327 -20.57 -10.47 12.81
N ALA A 328 -19.51 -9.96 12.17
CA ALA A 328 -19.59 -8.98 11.08
C ALA A 328 -20.46 -9.48 9.93
N ARG A 329 -20.25 -10.71 9.46
CA ARG A 329 -21.05 -11.29 8.36
C ARG A 329 -22.52 -11.45 8.73
N ARG A 330 -22.82 -11.81 9.99
CA ARG A 330 -24.19 -11.90 10.51
C ARG A 330 -24.88 -10.55 10.61
N LEU A 331 -24.17 -9.53 11.09
CA LEU A 331 -24.66 -8.16 11.09
C LEU A 331 -24.92 -7.73 9.64
N SER A 332 -23.95 -7.80 8.73
CA SER A 332 -24.16 -7.48 7.30
C SER A 332 -25.37 -8.19 6.68
N TYR A 333 -25.65 -9.45 7.05
CA TYR A 333 -26.85 -10.15 6.60
C TYR A 333 -28.14 -9.53 7.12
N LEU A 334 -28.28 -9.35 8.44
CA LEU A 334 -29.46 -8.73 9.03
C LEU A 334 -29.64 -7.27 8.56
N THR A 335 -28.53 -6.55 8.46
CA THR A 335 -28.36 -5.19 7.97
C THR A 335 -28.97 -4.98 6.58
N GLU A 336 -28.59 -5.77 5.58
CA GLU A 336 -29.18 -5.64 4.23
C GLU A 336 -30.62 -6.20 4.22
N LYS A 337 -30.85 -7.40 4.78
CA LYS A 337 -32.16 -8.09 4.75
C LYS A 337 -33.30 -7.28 5.35
N HIS A 338 -33.05 -6.61 6.47
CA HIS A 338 -34.05 -5.78 7.16
C HIS A 338 -33.93 -4.30 6.80
N SER A 339 -33.08 -3.96 5.81
CA SER A 339 -32.81 -2.58 5.37
C SER A 339 -32.51 -1.62 6.54
N LEU A 340 -31.71 -2.10 7.50
CA LEU A 340 -31.36 -1.36 8.73
C LEU A 340 -30.44 -0.15 8.44
N LEU A 341 -29.83 -0.13 7.25
CA LEU A 341 -29.21 1.07 6.70
C LEU A 341 -30.14 1.59 5.62
N PRO A 342 -30.32 2.92 5.49
CA PRO A 342 -30.84 3.50 4.26
C PRO A 342 -30.04 2.96 3.04
N ASP A 343 -30.68 2.87 1.87
CA ASP A 343 -30.21 2.15 0.66
C ASP A 343 -28.97 2.79 -0.01
N THR A 344 -28.29 3.62 0.75
CA THR A 344 -27.56 4.78 0.29
C THR A 344 -26.11 4.69 0.83
N GLN A 345 -25.77 3.97 1.92
CA GLN A 345 -24.34 3.76 2.31
C GLN A 345 -23.55 2.90 1.35
N PHE A 346 -22.26 3.23 1.18
CA PHE A 346 -21.33 2.50 0.31
C PHE A 346 -20.07 1.96 1.00
N GLY A 347 -19.57 2.61 2.05
CA GLY A 347 -18.51 2.10 2.93
C GLY A 347 -18.96 0.89 3.74
N GLY A 348 -18.07 -0.10 3.89
CA GLY A 348 -18.26 -1.26 4.76
C GLY A 348 -19.26 -2.34 4.30
N ARG A 349 -20.09 -2.09 3.28
CA ARG A 349 -21.19 -2.99 2.88
C ARG A 349 -20.84 -3.98 1.75
N PRO A 350 -21.43 -5.19 1.73
CA PRO A 350 -21.41 -6.08 0.56
C PRO A 350 -22.02 -5.43 -0.69
N GLY A 351 -21.50 -5.75 -1.88
CA GLY A 351 -22.04 -5.30 -3.17
C GLY A 351 -21.90 -3.79 -3.48
N ARG A 352 -21.49 -2.98 -2.49
CA ARG A 352 -21.26 -1.54 -2.60
C ARG A 352 -19.76 -1.23 -2.78
N THR A 353 -19.44 -0.16 -3.50
CA THR A 353 -18.07 0.20 -3.90
C THR A 353 -17.89 1.72 -3.95
N THR A 354 -16.64 2.19 -3.92
CA THR A 354 -16.30 3.62 -4.04
C THR A 354 -16.66 4.22 -5.41
N GLU A 355 -16.60 3.44 -6.50
CA GLU A 355 -17.06 3.91 -7.83
C GLU A 355 -18.59 4.05 -7.88
N GLN A 356 -19.34 3.13 -7.27
CA GLN A 356 -20.77 3.35 -7.04
C GLN A 356 -20.98 4.54 -6.10
N ALA A 357 -20.19 4.72 -5.03
CA ALA A 357 -20.30 5.87 -4.13
C ALA A 357 -20.06 7.21 -4.85
N LEU A 358 -19.28 7.25 -5.93
CA LEU A 358 -19.05 8.46 -6.75
C LEU A 358 -20.11 8.67 -7.82
N LEU A 359 -20.55 7.61 -8.51
CA LEU A 359 -21.71 7.68 -9.41
C LEU A 359 -23.01 7.98 -8.61
N VAL A 360 -23.06 7.52 -7.36
CA VAL A 360 -24.09 7.86 -6.37
C VAL A 360 -23.76 9.11 -5.58
N LEU A 361 -22.58 9.73 -5.68
CA LEU A 361 -22.46 11.15 -5.32
C LEU A 361 -23.10 12.07 -6.38
N SER A 362 -23.49 11.51 -7.53
CA SER A 362 -24.50 12.10 -8.42
C SER A 362 -25.96 11.63 -8.15
N SER A 363 -26.20 10.80 -7.10
CA SER A 363 -27.53 10.21 -6.73
C SER A 363 -27.83 9.74 -5.26
N ALA A 364 -27.07 10.18 -4.22
CA ALA A 364 -27.12 10.17 -2.72
C ALA A 364 -27.15 8.90 -1.79
N ILE A 365 -26.74 9.09 -0.50
CA ILE A 365 -25.97 8.17 0.42
C ILE A 365 -26.33 8.39 1.98
N ASP A 366 -26.47 7.51 3.04
CA ASP A 366 -25.59 6.55 3.85
C ASP A 366 -26.41 5.51 4.82
N ARG A 367 -26.23 4.83 6.04
CA ARG A 367 -25.26 4.38 7.20
C ARG A 367 -25.88 3.32 8.31
N ALA A 368 -25.17 2.43 9.14
CA ALA A 368 -25.44 1.76 10.56
C ALA A 368 -24.41 0.67 11.23
N CYS A 369 -24.29 0.44 12.60
CA CYS A 369 -23.04 0.24 13.50
C CYS A 369 -23.12 -0.28 15.05
N PHE A 370 -22.03 -0.20 15.91
CA PHE A 370 -21.78 -0.57 17.38
C PHE A 370 -20.43 -0.01 18.04
N MET A 371 -20.22 0.15 19.40
CA MET A 371 -18.89 0.46 20.08
C MET A 371 -18.80 0.35 21.65
N SER A 372 -17.73 -0.20 22.30
CA SER A 372 -17.36 -0.06 23.76
C SER A 372 -16.00 -0.74 24.20
N ASP A 373 -15.42 -0.33 25.35
CA ASP A 373 -14.61 -1.11 26.35
C ASP A 373 -13.30 -1.86 25.93
N ARG A 374 -12.12 -1.19 25.81
CA ARG A 374 -10.84 -1.83 25.32
C ARG A 374 -9.51 -1.44 26.02
N PHE A 375 -8.46 -2.24 25.72
CA PHE A 375 -7.07 -2.10 26.22
C PHE A 375 -6.04 -2.26 25.08
N ALA A 376 -4.86 -1.62 25.17
CA ALA A 376 -3.81 -1.74 24.15
C ALA A 376 -2.40 -1.43 24.70
N ASN A 377 -1.38 -1.69 23.88
CA ASN A 377 -0.07 -1.05 23.97
C ASN A 377 0.40 -0.52 22.60
N ILE A 378 1.21 0.53 22.58
CA ILE A 378 1.91 1.00 21.38
C ILE A 378 3.28 0.32 21.28
N GLY A 379 3.66 -0.07 20.06
CA GLY A 379 5.04 -0.35 19.69
C GLY A 379 5.41 0.25 18.33
N PHE A 380 6.64 0.72 18.23
CA PHE A 380 7.29 1.21 17.02
C PHE A 380 8.76 0.84 17.11
N ASP A 381 9.38 0.57 15.97
CA ASP A 381 10.74 0.03 15.91
C ASP A 381 10.83 -1.21 16.85
N ASP A 382 11.85 -1.30 17.68
CA ASP A 382 11.98 -2.35 18.71
C ASP A 382 11.32 -1.97 20.06
N PHE A 383 10.84 -0.74 20.20
CA PHE A 383 10.22 -0.24 21.42
C PHE A 383 8.77 -0.70 21.57
N CYS A 384 8.37 -1.10 22.78
CA CYS A 384 7.01 -1.49 23.12
C CYS A 384 6.62 -1.06 24.54
N THR A 385 5.52 -0.33 24.66
CA THR A 385 4.94 0.09 25.94
C THR A 385 4.26 -1.06 26.70
N LYS A 386 4.03 -0.85 28.00
CA LYS A 386 3.17 -1.71 28.83
C LYS A 386 1.70 -1.57 28.40
N ILE A 387 0.88 -2.58 28.67
CA ILE A 387 -0.55 -2.57 28.33
C ILE A 387 -1.31 -1.62 29.27
N ALA A 388 -2.06 -0.69 28.68
CA ALA A 388 -2.90 0.30 29.35
C ALA A 388 -4.38 0.14 28.95
N PRO A 389 -5.33 0.67 29.74
CA PRO A 389 -6.68 0.95 29.24
C PRO A 389 -6.63 1.99 28.11
N LEU A 390 -7.66 2.01 27.27
CA LEU A 390 -7.91 3.11 26.33
C LEU A 390 -9.17 3.84 26.80
N ASP A 391 -8.99 4.93 27.55
CA ASP A 391 -10.09 5.69 28.19
C ASP A 391 -11.20 6.07 27.20
N ASN A 392 -10.83 6.46 25.97
CA ASN A 392 -11.75 6.72 24.86
C ASN A 392 -11.51 5.76 23.68
N ALA A 393 -12.01 4.52 23.82
CA ALA A 393 -11.77 3.41 22.89
C ALA A 393 -12.55 3.47 21.56
N GLY A 394 -12.34 4.52 20.75
CA GLY A 394 -12.82 4.59 19.35
C GLY A 394 -12.41 3.34 18.52
N LEU A 395 -13.14 3.02 17.44
CA LEU A 395 -13.04 1.70 16.77
C LEU A 395 -11.63 1.24 16.38
N ALA A 396 -11.36 -0.05 16.60
CA ALA A 396 -10.04 -0.63 16.35
C ALA A 396 -9.73 -0.70 14.85
N GLN A 397 -8.72 0.06 14.40
CA GLN A 397 -8.29 0.09 13.01
C GLN A 397 -7.62 -1.23 12.62
N GLY A 398 -8.37 -2.07 11.91
CA GLY A 398 -7.94 -3.40 11.44
C GLY A 398 -8.80 -4.56 11.93
N SER A 399 -9.79 -4.33 12.80
CA SER A 399 -10.87 -5.27 13.07
C SER A 399 -11.74 -5.47 11.80
N PRO A 400 -12.20 -6.70 11.47
CA PRO A 400 -13.18 -6.92 10.40
C PRO A 400 -14.58 -6.40 10.75
N LEU A 401 -14.88 -6.24 12.04
CA LEU A 401 -16.15 -5.75 12.54
C LEU A 401 -16.22 -4.22 12.39
N SER A 402 -15.16 -3.50 12.80
CA SER A 402 -15.11 -2.02 12.81
C SER A 402 -15.72 -1.28 11.59
N PRO A 403 -15.55 -1.69 10.32
CA PRO A 403 -16.15 -0.96 9.19
C PRO A 403 -17.67 -1.08 9.08
N ILE A 404 -18.21 -2.26 9.42
CA ILE A 404 -19.66 -2.52 9.56
C ILE A 404 -20.18 -1.94 10.87
N LEU A 405 -19.27 -1.68 11.81
CA LEU A 405 -19.51 -0.71 12.85
C LEU A 405 -19.46 0.70 12.22
N PHE A 406 -18.52 1.55 12.63
CA PHE A 406 -18.31 3.01 12.44
C PHE A 406 -19.49 3.98 12.19
N THR A 407 -20.48 3.60 11.42
CA THR A 407 -21.72 4.29 11.09
C THR A 407 -22.72 4.35 12.29
N PHE A 408 -24.06 4.20 12.25
CA PHE A 408 -25.13 4.33 13.34
C PHE A 408 -24.98 5.50 14.28
N PHE A 409 -24.01 5.38 15.19
CA PHE A 409 -23.23 6.50 15.69
C PHE A 409 -23.13 7.59 14.61
N ASN A 410 -22.36 7.34 13.56
CA ASN A 410 -22.49 8.05 12.28
C ASN A 410 -23.68 7.46 11.48
N SER A 411 -24.93 7.88 11.70
CA SER A 411 -26.05 7.63 10.76
C SER A 411 -26.99 8.79 10.62
N GLU A 412 -27.57 9.21 11.74
CA GLU A 412 -28.71 10.12 11.76
C GLU A 412 -28.39 11.42 11.01
N LEU A 413 -27.11 11.81 10.95
CA LEU A 413 -26.55 12.85 10.10
C LEU A 413 -27.06 12.89 8.63
N VAL A 414 -27.25 11.73 7.99
CA VAL A 414 -27.50 11.57 6.53
C VAL A 414 -28.88 11.03 6.15
N ASP A 415 -29.72 10.70 7.13
CA ASP A 415 -31.03 10.03 7.00
C ASP A 415 -31.94 10.56 5.86
N GLN A 416 -31.76 11.84 5.54
CA GLN A 416 -32.36 12.59 4.45
C GLN A 416 -32.10 11.94 3.08
N ALA A 417 -33.16 11.32 2.56
CA ALA A 417 -33.22 10.76 1.22
C ALA A 417 -32.76 11.73 0.10
N VAL A 418 -32.31 11.12 -1.00
CA VAL A 418 -31.95 11.79 -2.26
C VAL A 418 -33.10 12.66 -2.78
N THR A 419 -32.84 13.93 -3.10
CA THR A 419 -33.81 14.76 -3.84
C THR A 419 -33.16 15.48 -5.03
N PRO A 420 -33.95 15.93 -6.02
CA PRO A 420 -33.47 16.84 -7.07
C PRO A 420 -32.93 18.19 -6.55
N HIS A 421 -33.17 18.52 -5.27
CA HIS A 421 -32.81 19.79 -4.62
C HIS A 421 -31.62 19.67 -3.65
N GLY A 422 -31.03 18.49 -3.53
CA GLY A 422 -29.92 18.21 -2.62
C GLY A 422 -30.05 16.83 -1.96
N GLY A 423 -29.03 16.48 -1.19
CA GLY A 423 -28.94 15.22 -0.47
C GLY A 423 -27.70 15.17 0.42
N VAL A 424 -27.42 13.99 0.95
CA VAL A 424 -26.32 13.75 1.90
C VAL A 424 -25.55 12.49 1.53
N SER A 425 -24.40 12.29 2.18
CA SER A 425 -23.54 11.13 1.97
C SER A 425 -22.51 10.94 3.06
N ALA A 426 -21.95 9.74 3.16
CA ALA A 426 -20.53 9.58 3.47
C ALA A 426 -19.95 8.34 2.77
N PHE A 427 -18.69 8.03 3.04
CA PHE A 427 -18.11 6.72 2.81
C PHE A 427 -17.19 6.44 3.98
N ILE A 428 -17.67 5.68 4.96
CA ILE A 428 -17.02 5.59 6.27
C ILE A 428 -16.96 7.00 6.90
N ASP A 429 -15.78 7.62 6.98
CA ASP A 429 -15.47 8.92 7.60
C ASP A 429 -15.62 10.14 6.66
N ASP A 430 -15.40 9.97 5.36
CA ASP A 430 -15.55 11.05 4.37
C ASP A 430 -17.05 11.41 4.17
N TYR A 431 -17.57 12.48 4.78
CA TYR A 431 -18.98 12.95 4.69
C TYR A 431 -19.20 14.06 3.65
N PHE A 432 -20.31 14.00 2.89
CA PHE A 432 -20.62 14.96 1.83
C PHE A 432 -22.05 15.51 1.91
N ARG A 433 -22.20 16.80 1.61
CA ARG A 433 -23.47 17.54 1.64
C ARG A 433 -23.54 18.49 0.44
N TRP A 434 -24.68 18.55 -0.25
CA TRP A 434 -24.91 19.54 -1.30
C TRP A 434 -26.37 19.95 -1.40
N ARG A 435 -26.59 21.14 -1.93
CA ARG A 435 -27.89 21.71 -2.29
C ARG A 435 -27.91 22.04 -3.78
N VAL A 436 -29.08 21.93 -4.40
CA VAL A 436 -29.29 22.24 -5.82
C VAL A 436 -30.41 23.28 -5.92
N GLY A 437 -30.06 24.45 -6.44
CA GLY A 437 -30.91 25.64 -6.45
C GLY A 437 -30.46 26.70 -7.45
N PRO A 438 -31.25 27.77 -7.68
CA PRO A 438 -31.07 28.72 -8.78
C PRO A 438 -29.97 29.78 -8.56
N SER A 439 -29.53 30.01 -7.32
CA SER A 439 -28.37 30.84 -6.98
C SER A 439 -27.42 30.12 -6.02
N ALA A 440 -26.14 30.48 -6.07
CA ALA A 440 -25.13 30.04 -5.11
C ALA A 440 -25.47 30.53 -3.68
N GLU A 441 -25.91 31.78 -3.53
CA GLU A 441 -26.20 32.42 -2.25
C GLU A 441 -27.34 31.73 -1.48
N ASP A 442 -28.40 31.34 -2.18
CA ASP A 442 -29.53 30.59 -1.64
C ASP A 442 -29.11 29.18 -1.16
N ASN A 443 -28.21 28.52 -1.91
CA ASN A 443 -27.64 27.24 -1.49
C ASN A 443 -26.71 27.41 -0.26
N LEU A 444 -25.86 28.45 -0.22
CA LEU A 444 -25.05 28.78 0.97
C LEU A 444 -25.91 29.06 2.19
N ALA A 445 -26.94 29.91 2.04
CA ALA A 445 -27.84 30.26 3.14
C ALA A 445 -28.53 29.02 3.71
N LYS A 446 -28.94 28.07 2.86
CA LYS A 446 -29.51 26.77 3.28
C LYS A 446 -28.48 25.88 3.98
N ILE A 447 -27.23 25.83 3.50
CA ILE A 447 -26.15 25.08 4.15
C ILE A 447 -25.88 25.67 5.55
N GLN A 448 -25.69 26.99 5.64
CA GLN A 448 -25.37 27.68 6.89
C GLN A 448 -26.50 27.64 7.93
N SER A 449 -27.77 27.78 7.51
CA SER A 449 -28.91 27.89 8.44
C SER A 449 -29.61 26.58 8.78
N LYS A 450 -29.37 25.51 8.02
CA LYS A 450 -30.06 24.21 8.22
C LYS A 450 -29.13 23.01 8.27
N ASP A 451 -28.07 23.01 7.47
CA ASP A 451 -27.24 21.82 7.30
C ASP A 451 -26.15 21.79 8.37
N ILE A 452 -25.42 22.91 8.56
CA ILE A 452 -24.39 23.04 9.59
C ILE A 452 -24.94 22.90 11.01
N PRO A 453 -26.02 23.59 11.42
CA PRO A 453 -26.57 23.42 12.78
C PRO A 453 -27.00 21.98 13.08
N ARG A 454 -27.41 21.20 12.07
CA ARG A 454 -27.70 19.76 12.22
C ARG A 454 -26.42 18.93 12.33
N ILE A 455 -25.40 19.24 11.54
CA ILE A 455 -24.08 18.57 11.61
C ILE A 455 -23.43 18.83 12.98
N GLU A 456 -23.42 20.08 13.44
CA GLU A 456 -22.88 20.51 14.74
C GLU A 456 -23.73 20.02 15.94
N ALA A 457 -25.03 19.75 15.76
CA ALA A 457 -25.86 19.11 16.77
C ALA A 457 -25.56 17.61 16.91
N TRP A 458 -25.56 16.86 15.79
CA TRP A 458 -25.19 15.45 15.77
C TRP A 458 -23.74 15.23 16.24
N ALA A 459 -22.83 16.16 15.90
CA ALA A 459 -21.45 16.17 16.38
C ALA A 459 -21.39 16.15 17.91
N ARG A 460 -22.02 17.15 18.56
CA ARG A 460 -22.07 17.26 20.03
C ARG A 460 -22.79 16.09 20.69
N GLN A 461 -23.90 15.62 20.12
CA GLN A 461 -24.66 14.47 20.66
C GLN A 461 -23.81 13.17 20.67
N THR A 462 -22.90 13.01 19.71
CA THR A 462 -22.08 11.79 19.55
C THR A 462 -20.64 11.93 20.03
N GLY A 463 -20.23 13.07 20.60
CA GLY A 463 -18.81 13.33 20.93
C GLY A 463 -17.89 13.37 19.68
N SER A 464 -18.46 13.59 18.50
CA SER A 464 -17.71 13.65 17.22
C SER A 464 -17.23 15.06 16.91
N TYR A 465 -16.03 15.19 16.34
CA TYR A 465 -15.49 16.47 15.87
C TYR A 465 -15.27 16.49 14.35
N PHE A 466 -15.78 17.55 13.70
CA PHE A 466 -15.51 17.83 12.28
C PHE A 466 -14.34 18.81 12.15
N ALA A 467 -13.28 18.39 11.46
CA ALA A 467 -12.13 19.24 11.17
C ALA A 467 -12.46 20.22 10.03
N ALA A 468 -12.89 21.44 10.37
CA ALA A 468 -13.25 22.47 9.40
C ALA A 468 -12.07 22.84 8.48
N GLU A 469 -10.84 22.88 9.01
CA GLU A 469 -9.56 22.95 8.27
C GLU A 469 -9.43 21.95 7.09
N LYS A 470 -10.13 20.80 7.13
CA LYS A 470 -10.13 19.74 6.10
C LYS A 470 -11.39 19.74 5.24
N THR A 471 -12.34 20.63 5.51
CA THR A 471 -13.68 20.63 4.90
C THR A 471 -13.67 21.51 3.65
N GLU A 472 -13.67 20.87 2.48
CA GLU A 472 -13.59 21.56 1.19
C GLU A 472 -14.98 21.95 0.66
N LEU A 473 -15.15 23.21 0.25
CA LEU A 473 -16.36 23.73 -0.39
C LEU A 473 -16.12 23.94 -1.89
N ILE A 474 -17.03 23.46 -2.75
CA ILE A 474 -16.93 23.62 -4.22
C ILE A 474 -18.29 23.96 -4.83
N TYR A 475 -18.29 24.81 -5.87
CA TYR A 475 -19.46 25.08 -6.70
C TYR A 475 -19.40 24.33 -8.02
N LEU A 476 -20.49 23.62 -8.35
CA LEU A 476 -20.70 23.01 -9.67
C LEU A 476 -21.80 23.80 -10.39
N THR A 477 -21.42 24.93 -11.01
CA THR A 477 -22.35 25.83 -11.72
C THR A 477 -21.88 26.15 -13.13
N ARG A 478 -22.78 26.71 -13.96
CA ARG A 478 -22.49 27.17 -15.33
C ARG A 478 -22.31 28.69 -15.43
N LYS A 479 -22.58 29.42 -14.35
CA LYS A 479 -22.50 30.89 -14.30
C LYS A 479 -21.15 31.30 -13.70
N TRP A 480 -20.14 31.49 -14.56
CA TRP A 480 -18.77 31.84 -14.16
C TRP A 480 -18.67 32.98 -13.13
N SER A 481 -19.54 33.99 -13.22
CA SER A 481 -19.59 35.12 -12.27
C SER A 481 -20.00 34.75 -10.83
N GLN A 482 -20.54 33.55 -10.59
CA GLN A 482 -20.92 33.05 -9.26
C GLN A 482 -19.89 32.06 -8.68
N HIS A 483 -18.80 31.77 -9.39
CA HIS A 483 -17.74 30.91 -8.88
C HIS A 483 -16.97 31.67 -7.78
N LEU A 484 -16.51 30.95 -6.75
CA LEU A 484 -15.71 31.48 -5.64
C LEU A 484 -16.36 32.59 -4.77
N GLN A 485 -17.66 32.87 -4.95
CA GLN A 485 -18.37 33.87 -4.15
C GLN A 485 -18.97 33.33 -2.84
N GLY A 486 -19.01 34.17 -1.81
CA GLY A 486 -19.53 33.81 -0.49
C GLY A 486 -18.59 32.92 0.33
N GLN A 487 -19.03 32.57 1.54
CA GLN A 487 -18.29 31.74 2.50
C GLN A 487 -19.25 30.99 3.40
N VAL A 488 -18.74 29.99 4.11
CA VAL A 488 -19.46 29.18 5.10
C VAL A 488 -18.66 29.19 6.41
N VAL A 489 -19.34 29.25 7.55
CA VAL A 489 -18.73 29.20 8.87
C VAL A 489 -19.13 27.90 9.58
N MET A 490 -18.15 27.12 10.03
CA MET A 490 -18.35 25.85 10.73
C MET A 490 -17.35 25.76 11.89
N ASN A 491 -17.80 25.43 13.10
CA ASN A 491 -16.96 25.44 14.31
C ASN A 491 -16.17 26.76 14.53
N GLY A 492 -16.65 27.89 13.98
CA GLY A 492 -15.99 29.19 14.00
C GLY A 492 -14.98 29.45 12.86
N GLU A 493 -14.56 28.44 12.11
CA GLU A 493 -13.65 28.61 10.96
C GLU A 493 -14.39 29.01 9.68
N ILE A 494 -13.74 29.82 8.83
CA ILE A 494 -14.31 30.33 7.57
C ILE A 494 -13.88 29.45 6.39
N ILE A 495 -14.76 28.53 6.00
CA ILE A 495 -14.61 27.70 4.81
C ILE A 495 -14.94 28.54 3.56
N LYS A 496 -13.97 28.66 2.64
CA LYS A 496 -14.10 29.39 1.38
C LYS A 496 -14.23 28.43 0.20
N PRO A 497 -14.95 28.78 -0.89
CA PRO A 497 -15.07 27.90 -2.04
C PRO A 497 -13.75 27.78 -2.81
N SER A 498 -13.42 26.56 -3.24
CA SER A 498 -12.20 26.20 -3.96
C SER A 498 -12.44 25.97 -5.47
N PRO A 499 -11.46 26.22 -6.36
CA PRO A 499 -11.53 25.84 -7.79
C PRO A 499 -11.53 24.33 -8.03
N THR A 500 -10.95 23.55 -7.12
CA THR A 500 -10.97 22.08 -7.13
C THR A 500 -11.19 21.52 -5.73
N ALA A 501 -11.84 20.35 -5.64
CA ALA A 501 -12.05 19.64 -4.39
C ALA A 501 -11.77 18.14 -4.57
N LYS A 502 -11.19 17.51 -3.56
CA LYS A 502 -10.78 16.10 -3.57
C LYS A 502 -11.77 15.24 -2.79
N LEU A 503 -12.25 14.20 -3.45
CA LEU A 503 -13.46 13.49 -3.07
C LEU A 503 -13.31 12.01 -3.40
N LEU A 504 -13.16 11.16 -2.38
CA LEU A 504 -12.86 9.72 -2.51
C LEU A 504 -11.68 9.42 -3.45
N GLY A 505 -10.67 10.30 -3.47
CA GLY A 505 -9.48 10.18 -4.32
C GLY A 505 -9.65 10.73 -5.75
N VAL A 506 -10.85 11.10 -6.18
CA VAL A 506 -11.09 11.86 -7.42
C VAL A 506 -10.96 13.35 -7.14
N VAL A 507 -10.43 14.14 -8.09
CA VAL A 507 -10.40 15.61 -7.98
C VAL A 507 -11.46 16.19 -8.91
N PHE A 508 -12.46 16.84 -8.32
CA PHE A 508 -13.53 17.54 -9.02
C PHE A 508 -13.09 18.98 -9.27
N ASP A 509 -13.17 19.44 -10.51
CA ASP A 509 -13.09 20.86 -10.87
C ASP A 509 -14.49 21.46 -11.05
N GLN A 510 -14.60 22.77 -10.84
CA GLN A 510 -15.88 23.51 -10.93
C GLN A 510 -16.59 23.35 -12.29
N GLU A 511 -15.86 23.02 -13.37
CA GLU A 511 -16.43 22.81 -14.71
C GLU A 511 -16.63 21.32 -15.09
N LEU A 512 -16.30 20.38 -14.20
CA LEU A 512 -16.32 18.93 -14.45
C LEU A 512 -15.57 18.54 -15.74
N ARG A 513 -14.41 19.17 -15.98
CA ARG A 513 -13.51 18.84 -17.08
C ARG A 513 -12.51 17.75 -16.72
N TRP A 514 -12.29 17.47 -15.44
CA TRP A 514 -11.43 16.43 -14.86
C TRP A 514 -9.92 16.56 -15.13
N LYS A 515 -9.50 17.71 -15.67
CA LYS A 515 -8.13 17.98 -16.11
C LYS A 515 -7.10 17.72 -15.01
N GLU A 516 -7.32 18.23 -13.81
CA GLU A 516 -6.38 18.09 -12.69
C GLU A 516 -6.30 16.63 -12.19
N HIS A 517 -7.45 15.96 -12.03
CA HIS A 517 -7.49 14.54 -11.65
C HIS A 517 -6.72 13.66 -12.64
N VAL A 518 -6.97 13.83 -13.93
CA VAL A 518 -6.28 13.07 -14.98
C VAL A 518 -4.78 13.39 -14.99
N GLN A 519 -4.38 14.66 -14.82
CA GLN A 519 -2.97 15.03 -14.70
C GLN A 519 -2.30 14.40 -13.46
N GLN A 520 -3.00 14.31 -12.34
CA GLN A 520 -2.52 13.61 -11.14
C GLN A 520 -2.38 12.11 -11.37
N ALA A 521 -3.38 11.46 -11.99
CA ALA A 521 -3.34 10.05 -12.35
C ALA A 521 -2.18 9.74 -13.31
N ILE A 522 -1.97 10.57 -14.35
CA ILE A 522 -0.82 10.49 -15.26
C ILE A 522 0.50 10.61 -14.49
N LYS A 523 0.63 11.58 -13.57
CA LYS A 523 1.85 11.80 -12.78
C LYS A 523 2.17 10.58 -11.89
N CYS A 524 1.15 10.01 -11.24
CA CYS A 524 1.28 8.80 -10.43
C CYS A 524 1.63 7.56 -11.28
N ALA A 525 0.87 7.30 -12.35
CA ALA A 525 1.12 6.18 -13.28
C ALA A 525 2.52 6.27 -13.92
N THR A 526 2.93 7.47 -14.36
CA THR A 526 4.29 7.71 -14.89
C THR A 526 5.37 7.42 -13.85
N LYS A 527 5.20 7.84 -12.59
CA LYS A 527 6.14 7.53 -11.50
C LYS A 527 6.25 6.01 -11.27
N VAL A 528 5.14 5.29 -11.35
CA VAL A 528 5.14 3.82 -11.28
C VAL A 528 5.89 3.23 -12.48
N SER A 529 5.54 3.57 -13.73
CA SER A 529 6.23 3.04 -14.93
C SER A 529 7.73 3.34 -14.96
N ILE A 530 8.17 4.50 -14.45
CA ILE A 530 9.62 4.81 -14.29
C ILE A 530 10.26 3.91 -13.23
N THR A 531 9.57 3.64 -12.11
CA THR A 531 10.06 2.73 -11.06
C THR A 531 10.16 1.29 -11.59
N LEU A 532 9.18 0.84 -12.39
CA LEU A 532 9.20 -0.47 -13.04
C LEU A 532 10.32 -0.59 -14.08
N ALA A 533 10.70 0.50 -14.76
CA ALA A 533 11.84 0.51 -15.67
C ALA A 533 13.22 0.38 -14.97
N GLY A 534 13.26 0.34 -13.63
CA GLY A 534 14.44 -0.05 -12.86
C GLY A 534 14.60 -1.56 -12.67
N LEU A 535 13.55 -2.36 -12.95
CA LEU A 535 13.59 -3.82 -12.86
C LEU A 535 14.33 -4.41 -14.07
N GLN A 536 15.06 -5.51 -13.86
CA GLN A 536 15.88 -6.18 -14.87
C GLN A 536 15.62 -7.69 -14.84
N HIS A 537 15.91 -8.38 -15.96
CA HIS A 537 15.79 -9.83 -16.12
C HIS A 537 14.38 -10.44 -15.92
N LEU A 538 13.32 -9.62 -15.99
CA LEU A 538 11.93 -10.08 -16.04
C LEU A 538 11.50 -10.37 -17.48
N ARG A 539 10.69 -11.42 -17.67
CA ARG A 539 10.12 -11.76 -18.98
C ARG A 539 8.95 -10.82 -19.35
N PRO A 540 8.59 -10.68 -20.64
CA PRO A 540 7.52 -9.79 -21.08
C PRO A 540 6.18 -10.02 -20.38
N GLU A 541 5.78 -11.27 -20.14
CA GLU A 541 4.51 -11.62 -19.48
C GLU A 541 4.51 -11.17 -18.00
N GLN A 542 5.67 -11.25 -17.35
CA GLN A 542 5.84 -10.77 -15.97
C GLN A 542 5.79 -9.24 -15.92
N MET A 543 6.40 -8.55 -16.89
CA MET A 543 6.30 -7.09 -17.02
C MET A 543 4.88 -6.62 -17.37
N GLN A 544 4.17 -7.38 -18.21
CA GLN A 544 2.76 -7.16 -18.57
C GLN A 544 1.86 -7.31 -17.32
N GLN A 545 2.05 -8.38 -16.54
CA GLN A 545 1.32 -8.61 -15.29
C GLN A 545 1.57 -7.48 -14.27
N ILE A 546 2.82 -7.02 -14.13
CA ILE A 546 3.16 -5.92 -13.21
C ILE A 546 2.58 -4.58 -13.70
N TYR A 547 2.55 -4.32 -15.01
CA TYR A 547 1.85 -3.15 -15.58
C TYR A 547 0.33 -3.20 -15.31
N GLN A 548 -0.29 -4.38 -15.48
CA GLN A 548 -1.70 -4.60 -15.17
C GLN A 548 -2.01 -4.50 -13.66
N ALA A 549 -1.07 -4.86 -12.78
CA ALA A 549 -1.23 -4.80 -11.34
C ALA A 549 -0.93 -3.40 -10.73
N CYS A 550 0.00 -2.64 -11.30
CA CYS A 550 0.55 -1.43 -10.66
C CYS A 550 0.26 -0.12 -11.42
N VAL A 551 0.12 -0.15 -12.75
CA VAL A 551 -0.08 1.07 -13.57
C VAL A 551 -1.55 1.20 -13.98
N THR A 552 -2.14 0.10 -14.47
CA THR A 552 -3.54 0.09 -14.94
C THR A 552 -4.53 0.55 -13.85
N PRO A 553 -4.46 0.10 -12.57
CA PRO A 553 -5.41 0.53 -11.55
C PRO A 553 -5.35 2.03 -11.21
N VAL A 554 -4.23 2.69 -11.49
CA VAL A 554 -4.05 4.15 -11.28
C VAL A 554 -4.70 4.96 -12.41
N VAL A 555 -4.68 4.45 -13.64
CA VAL A 555 -5.35 5.04 -14.81
C VAL A 555 -6.86 4.75 -14.79
N ASP A 556 -7.24 3.57 -14.33
CA ASP A 556 -8.61 3.08 -14.33
C ASP A 556 -9.53 3.73 -13.29
N TYR A 557 -8.95 4.25 -12.19
CA TYR A 557 -9.70 4.60 -10.98
C TYR A 557 -10.80 5.61 -11.24
N SER A 558 -12.06 5.21 -10.98
CA SER A 558 -13.25 6.04 -11.18
C SER A 558 -13.41 6.61 -12.60
N SER A 559 -12.76 6.01 -13.60
CA SER A 559 -12.82 6.45 -15.01
C SER A 559 -14.24 6.53 -15.57
N THR A 560 -15.16 5.73 -15.03
CA THR A 560 -16.60 5.76 -15.36
C THR A 560 -17.32 7.06 -14.93
N VAL A 561 -16.72 7.82 -14.02
CA VAL A 561 -17.20 9.13 -13.54
C VAL A 561 -16.68 10.26 -14.43
N TRP A 562 -15.44 10.18 -14.91
CA TRP A 562 -14.72 11.29 -15.55
C TRP A 562 -14.42 11.15 -17.05
N HIS A 563 -14.29 9.94 -17.59
CA HIS A 563 -13.90 9.71 -18.99
C HIS A 563 -15.10 9.65 -19.93
N ASP A 564 -15.23 10.63 -20.84
CA ASP A 564 -16.21 10.60 -21.93
C ASP A 564 -15.68 9.75 -23.10
N PRO A 565 -16.26 8.55 -23.38
CA PRO A 565 -15.73 7.63 -24.38
C PRO A 565 -15.98 8.05 -25.83
N LEU A 566 -16.66 9.18 -26.07
CA LEU A 566 -16.95 9.70 -27.40
C LEU A 566 -16.26 11.05 -27.68
N GLN A 567 -16.01 11.86 -26.66
CA GLN A 567 -15.49 13.23 -26.81
C GLN A 567 -14.06 13.44 -26.27
N ASP A 568 -13.56 12.59 -25.36
CA ASP A 568 -12.36 12.86 -24.57
C ASP A 568 -11.02 12.54 -25.27
N LYS A 569 -10.77 13.19 -26.41
CA LYS A 569 -9.54 13.02 -27.19
C LYS A 569 -8.29 13.51 -26.45
N THR A 570 -8.43 14.52 -25.57
CA THR A 570 -7.30 15.18 -24.91
C THR A 570 -6.72 14.36 -23.75
N HIS A 571 -7.54 13.73 -22.91
CA HIS A 571 -7.00 12.85 -21.87
C HIS A 571 -6.44 11.56 -22.47
N LEU A 572 -7.14 10.97 -23.45
CA LEU A 572 -6.69 9.77 -24.16
C LEU A 572 -5.30 9.94 -24.78
N HIS A 573 -4.96 11.10 -25.36
CA HIS A 573 -3.61 11.35 -25.89
C HIS A 573 -2.50 11.23 -24.82
N HIS A 574 -2.73 11.78 -23.63
CA HIS A 574 -1.76 11.72 -22.53
C HIS A 574 -1.70 10.32 -21.90
N LEU A 575 -2.84 9.64 -21.74
CA LEU A 575 -2.89 8.27 -21.20
C LEU A 575 -2.24 7.26 -22.16
N ASN A 576 -2.51 7.37 -23.47
CA ASN A 576 -1.81 6.60 -24.51
C ASN A 576 -0.29 6.80 -24.45
N SER A 577 0.19 7.97 -24.02
CA SER A 577 1.62 8.23 -23.87
C SER A 577 2.23 7.44 -22.69
N VAL A 578 1.53 7.35 -21.55
CA VAL A 578 1.93 6.51 -20.40
C VAL A 578 1.88 5.02 -20.76
N GLN A 579 0.84 4.60 -21.48
CA GLN A 579 0.71 3.25 -22.02
C GLN A 579 1.89 2.92 -22.95
N ARG A 580 2.12 3.73 -24.00
CA ARG A 580 3.23 3.55 -24.96
C ARG A 580 4.59 3.43 -24.28
N VAL A 581 4.91 4.30 -23.32
CA VAL A 581 6.18 4.23 -22.56
C VAL A 581 6.32 2.90 -21.81
N SER A 582 5.20 2.35 -21.30
CA SER A 582 5.17 1.07 -20.59
C SER A 582 5.29 -0.12 -21.56
N LEU A 583 4.57 -0.10 -22.68
CA LEU A 583 4.63 -1.15 -23.73
C LEU A 583 6.03 -1.30 -24.34
N ILE A 584 6.72 -0.18 -24.60
CA ILE A 584 8.12 -0.14 -25.05
C ILE A 584 9.04 -0.90 -24.07
N ARG A 585 8.73 -0.90 -22.77
CA ARG A 585 9.51 -1.62 -21.74
C ARG A 585 9.11 -3.09 -21.62
N ILE A 586 7.83 -3.41 -21.70
CA ILE A 586 7.33 -4.80 -21.68
C ILE A 586 7.95 -5.61 -22.82
N LEU A 587 7.98 -5.05 -24.03
CA LEU A 587 8.51 -5.71 -25.23
C LEU A 587 10.01 -5.44 -25.49
N SER A 588 10.67 -4.60 -24.68
CA SER A 588 12.02 -4.08 -24.96
C SER A 588 12.20 -3.47 -26.37
N ALA A 589 11.12 -2.93 -26.94
CA ALA A 589 11.04 -2.50 -28.33
C ALA A 589 11.72 -1.14 -28.62
N PHE A 590 12.03 -0.87 -29.88
CA PHE A 590 12.54 0.44 -30.29
C PHE A 590 11.49 1.55 -30.16
N ARG A 591 11.94 2.77 -29.80
CA ARG A 591 11.06 3.95 -29.64
C ARG A 591 10.32 4.37 -30.91
N THR A 592 10.72 3.85 -32.08
CA THR A 592 10.14 4.09 -33.40
C THR A 592 8.97 3.16 -33.75
N VAL A 593 8.79 2.04 -33.05
CA VAL A 593 7.70 1.07 -33.35
C VAL A 593 6.33 1.71 -33.14
N ALA A 594 5.38 1.48 -34.05
CA ALA A 594 4.03 2.03 -33.97
C ALA A 594 3.30 1.59 -32.69
N THR A 595 2.48 2.47 -32.08
CA THR A 595 1.80 2.14 -30.82
C THR A 595 0.85 0.96 -30.97
N THR A 596 0.15 0.87 -32.10
CA THR A 596 -0.75 -0.24 -32.43
C THR A 596 -0.03 -1.59 -32.48
N SER A 597 1.18 -1.64 -33.05
CA SER A 597 2.02 -2.84 -33.01
C SER A 597 2.41 -3.21 -31.57
N LEU A 598 2.80 -2.22 -30.75
CA LEU A 598 3.14 -2.45 -29.35
C LEU A 598 1.94 -2.94 -28.51
N GLU A 599 0.73 -2.45 -28.80
CA GLU A 599 -0.52 -2.86 -28.15
C GLU A 599 -0.87 -4.32 -28.47
N VAL A 600 -0.77 -4.71 -29.75
CA VAL A 600 -1.01 -6.08 -30.22
C VAL A 600 0.03 -7.06 -29.66
N GLU A 601 1.33 -6.81 -29.87
CA GLU A 601 2.40 -7.72 -29.44
C GLU A 601 2.41 -7.92 -27.91
N ALA A 602 2.18 -6.84 -27.13
CA ALA A 602 2.10 -6.93 -25.68
C ALA A 602 0.76 -7.47 -25.15
N HIS A 603 -0.17 -7.86 -26.03
CA HIS A 603 -1.50 -8.36 -25.69
C HIS A 603 -2.24 -7.41 -24.71
N ILE A 604 -2.20 -6.10 -24.98
CA ILE A 604 -2.78 -5.05 -24.14
C ILE A 604 -3.74 -4.20 -25.00
N LEU A 605 -4.99 -4.05 -24.54
CA LEU A 605 -5.98 -3.22 -25.22
C LEU A 605 -5.51 -1.75 -25.29
N PRO A 606 -5.68 -1.05 -26.43
CA PRO A 606 -5.50 0.39 -26.52
C PRO A 606 -6.35 1.12 -25.47
N THR A 607 -5.80 2.15 -24.81
CA THR A 607 -6.44 2.80 -23.64
C THR A 607 -7.91 3.16 -23.89
N HIS A 608 -8.24 3.69 -25.07
CA HIS A 608 -9.61 4.08 -25.41
C HIS A 608 -10.61 2.90 -25.47
N LEU A 609 -10.16 1.72 -25.91
CA LEU A 609 -10.99 0.51 -25.88
C LEU A 609 -11.07 -0.06 -24.46
N HIS A 610 -9.97 0.00 -23.71
CA HIS A 610 -9.92 -0.46 -22.32
C HIS A 610 -10.86 0.34 -21.41
N LEU A 611 -10.80 1.68 -21.45
CA LEU A 611 -11.69 2.55 -20.67
C LEU A 611 -13.15 2.43 -21.10
N ARG A 612 -13.44 2.30 -22.41
CA ARG A 612 -14.80 2.02 -22.90
C ARG A 612 -15.32 0.66 -22.40
N TYR A 613 -14.53 -0.41 -22.51
CA TYR A 613 -14.91 -1.74 -22.01
C TYR A 613 -15.13 -1.72 -20.49
N ARG A 614 -14.28 -1.02 -19.72
CA ARG A 614 -14.48 -0.79 -18.29
C ARG A 614 -15.81 -0.08 -18.00
N ALA A 615 -16.11 1.00 -18.71
CA ALA A 615 -17.37 1.73 -18.55
C ALA A 615 -18.60 0.85 -18.88
N GLN A 616 -18.55 0.09 -19.98
CA GLN A 616 -19.61 -0.86 -20.36
C GLN A 616 -19.80 -1.97 -19.31
N LYS A 617 -18.69 -2.53 -18.79
CA LYS A 617 -18.70 -3.58 -17.76
C LYS A 617 -19.20 -3.08 -16.41
N VAL A 618 -18.95 -1.82 -16.07
CA VAL A 618 -19.56 -1.17 -14.90
C VAL A 618 -21.04 -0.95 -15.14
N ILE A 619 -21.46 -0.36 -16.28
CA ILE A 619 -22.89 -0.14 -16.59
C ILE A 619 -23.70 -1.43 -16.50
N ALA A 620 -23.22 -2.53 -17.09
CA ALA A 620 -23.88 -3.84 -16.97
C ALA A 620 -24.07 -4.26 -15.51
N LYS A 621 -23.01 -4.16 -14.68
CA LYS A 621 -23.08 -4.42 -13.22
C LYS A 621 -23.98 -3.46 -12.43
N LEU A 622 -24.31 -2.30 -12.98
CA LEU A 622 -25.27 -1.36 -12.37
C LEU A 622 -26.70 -1.66 -12.80
N HIS A 623 -26.90 -2.24 -13.99
CA HIS A 623 -28.18 -2.75 -14.45
C HIS A 623 -28.61 -4.04 -13.73
N THR A 624 -27.67 -4.87 -13.27
CA THR A 624 -27.97 -6.05 -12.44
C THR A 624 -28.31 -5.72 -10.98
N LEU A 625 -28.26 -4.46 -10.53
CA LEU A 625 -28.60 -4.10 -9.14
C LEU A 625 -30.13 -4.01 -8.93
N PRO A 626 -30.66 -4.21 -7.70
CA PRO A 626 -32.07 -4.08 -7.40
C PRO A 626 -32.68 -2.76 -7.87
N HIS A 627 -33.97 -2.78 -8.23
CA HIS A 627 -34.69 -1.59 -8.69
C HIS A 627 -34.80 -0.47 -7.64
N SER A 628 -34.65 -0.79 -6.34
CA SER A 628 -34.58 0.19 -5.25
C SER A 628 -33.26 0.98 -5.23
N HIS A 629 -32.16 0.38 -5.68
CA HIS A 629 -30.82 0.90 -5.46
C HIS A 629 -30.66 2.31 -6.08
N PRO A 630 -30.20 3.33 -5.35
CA PRO A 630 -30.26 4.74 -5.75
C PRO A 630 -29.74 5.06 -7.16
N ILE A 631 -28.69 4.34 -7.60
CA ILE A 631 -28.11 4.49 -8.93
C ILE A 631 -29.07 4.17 -10.09
N ARG A 632 -30.15 3.41 -9.89
CA ARG A 632 -31.19 3.19 -10.91
C ARG A 632 -31.83 4.52 -11.33
N SER A 633 -31.94 5.49 -10.40
CA SER A 633 -32.37 6.86 -10.72
C SER A 633 -31.34 7.63 -11.57
N ALA A 634 -30.03 7.37 -11.39
CA ALA A 634 -28.98 7.94 -12.25
C ALA A 634 -28.97 7.30 -13.64
N LEU A 635 -29.10 5.97 -13.73
CA LEU A 635 -29.23 5.24 -14.99
C LEU A 635 -30.44 5.72 -15.79
N SER A 636 -31.63 5.84 -15.20
CA SER A 636 -32.81 6.35 -15.90
C SER A 636 -32.62 7.80 -16.38
N ARG A 637 -31.98 8.66 -15.57
CA ARG A 637 -31.61 10.03 -15.99
C ARG A 637 -30.55 10.04 -17.10
N ALA A 638 -29.64 9.07 -17.12
CA ALA A 638 -28.63 8.91 -18.16
C ALA A 638 -29.21 8.39 -19.48
N GLN A 639 -30.06 7.35 -19.43
CA GLN A 639 -30.85 6.84 -20.57
C GLN A 639 -31.71 7.96 -21.18
N LYS A 640 -32.44 8.74 -20.36
CA LYS A 640 -33.24 9.88 -20.85
C LYS A 640 -32.39 10.99 -21.47
N ARG A 641 -31.16 11.21 -20.98
CA ARG A 641 -30.21 12.19 -21.56
C ARG A 641 -29.45 11.66 -22.78
N ARG A 642 -29.36 10.33 -22.99
CA ARG A 642 -28.70 9.67 -24.14
C ARG A 642 -29.12 10.29 -25.47
N ASN A 643 -30.40 10.64 -25.62
CA ASN A 643 -30.98 11.11 -26.87
C ASN A 643 -31.00 12.65 -26.99
N ASN A 644 -30.56 13.39 -25.97
CA ASN A 644 -30.56 14.85 -25.97
C ASN A 644 -29.34 15.40 -26.72
N ILE A 645 -29.52 15.67 -28.01
CA ILE A 645 -28.52 16.36 -28.82
C ILE A 645 -28.34 17.80 -28.29
N GLY A 646 -27.10 18.17 -27.93
CA GLY A 646 -26.72 19.55 -27.60
C GLY A 646 -26.64 19.93 -26.12
N THR A 647 -26.94 19.05 -25.15
CA THR A 647 -26.76 19.41 -23.73
C THR A 647 -25.29 19.42 -23.31
N SER A 648 -24.73 20.61 -23.08
CA SER A 648 -23.30 20.85 -22.80
C SER A 648 -22.73 20.30 -21.49
N SER A 649 -23.55 19.73 -20.61
CA SER A 649 -23.05 19.02 -19.41
C SER A 649 -22.50 17.66 -19.79
N ARG A 650 -21.17 17.52 -19.74
CA ARG A 650 -20.47 16.23 -19.77
C ARG A 650 -21.11 15.28 -18.75
N PHE A 651 -21.66 14.17 -19.22
CA PHE A 651 -22.16 13.12 -18.34
C PHE A 651 -21.69 11.76 -18.88
N PRO A 652 -20.43 11.36 -18.57
CA PRO A 652 -19.80 10.15 -19.09
C PRO A 652 -20.67 8.89 -19.08
N LEU A 653 -21.51 8.71 -18.05
CA LEU A 653 -22.45 7.60 -17.96
C LEU A 653 -23.45 7.54 -19.13
N ALA A 654 -23.97 8.69 -19.60
CA ALA A 654 -24.90 8.76 -20.74
C ALA A 654 -24.19 8.56 -22.08
N GLU A 655 -22.98 9.09 -22.24
CA GLU A 655 -22.16 8.89 -23.45
C GLU A 655 -21.67 7.43 -23.55
N ALA A 656 -21.31 6.80 -22.43
CA ALA A 656 -21.02 5.38 -22.36
C ALA A 656 -22.26 4.52 -22.67
N LEU A 657 -23.45 4.89 -22.19
CA LEU A 657 -24.71 4.23 -22.56
C LEU A 657 -24.99 4.30 -24.07
N LYS A 658 -24.63 5.38 -24.79
CA LYS A 658 -24.74 5.42 -26.28
C LYS A 658 -23.97 4.29 -26.96
N THR A 659 -22.93 3.75 -26.31
CA THR A 659 -22.07 2.69 -26.85
C THR A 659 -22.61 1.26 -26.65
N MET A 660 -23.81 1.10 -26.08
CA MET A 660 -24.44 -0.18 -25.70
C MET A 660 -25.86 -0.30 -26.28
N ASN A 661 -26.30 -1.55 -26.50
CA ASN A 661 -27.74 -1.84 -26.65
C ASN A 661 -28.41 -1.76 -25.27
N LEU A 662 -29.62 -1.18 -25.21
CA LEU A 662 -30.43 -1.10 -24.00
C LEU A 662 -31.29 -2.35 -23.79
N GLU A 663 -31.77 -2.99 -24.86
CA GLU A 663 -32.58 -4.22 -24.80
C GLU A 663 -31.81 -5.28 -24.00
N ARG A 664 -30.58 -5.57 -24.43
CA ARG A 664 -29.62 -6.47 -23.75
C ARG A 664 -29.09 -6.00 -22.39
N LEU A 665 -29.47 -4.81 -21.93
CA LEU A 665 -29.18 -4.29 -20.59
C LEU A 665 -30.39 -4.35 -19.65
N ASP A 666 -31.60 -4.35 -20.21
CA ASP A 666 -32.86 -4.47 -19.49
C ASP A 666 -33.34 -5.96 -19.46
N GLU A 667 -32.81 -6.81 -20.35
CA GLU A 667 -32.82 -8.29 -20.28
C GLU A 667 -31.97 -8.88 -19.14
N LEU A 668 -31.09 -8.10 -18.51
CA LEU A 668 -30.16 -8.62 -17.49
C LEU A 668 -30.89 -8.99 -16.19
N GLU A 669 -30.55 -10.16 -15.65
CA GLU A 669 -31.05 -10.59 -14.34
C GLU A 669 -30.71 -9.57 -13.23
N THR A 670 -31.63 -9.43 -12.27
CA THR A 670 -31.37 -8.64 -11.07
C THR A 670 -30.71 -9.54 -10.03
N ILE A 671 -29.42 -9.29 -9.80
CA ILE A 671 -28.62 -9.96 -8.77
C ILE A 671 -28.92 -9.29 -7.43
N ASP A 672 -29.46 -10.05 -6.48
CA ASP A 672 -29.65 -9.59 -5.10
C ASP A 672 -28.26 -9.37 -4.43
N PRO A 673 -27.93 -8.15 -3.97
CA PRO A 673 -26.69 -7.88 -3.25
C PRO A 673 -26.75 -8.33 -1.79
N SER A 674 -27.93 -8.71 -1.29
CA SER A 674 -28.10 -9.27 0.05
C SER A 674 -27.26 -10.55 0.17
N PRO A 675 -26.35 -10.65 1.15
CA PRO A 675 -25.60 -11.89 1.33
C PRO A 675 -26.55 -13.02 1.73
N LEU A 676 -26.19 -14.27 1.44
CA LEU A 676 -26.95 -15.42 1.93
C LEU A 676 -26.86 -15.53 3.47
N PRO A 677 -27.89 -16.08 4.15
CA PRO A 677 -27.84 -16.30 5.60
C PRO A 677 -26.59 -17.11 5.99
N PRO A 678 -25.67 -16.58 6.84
CA PRO A 678 -24.38 -17.21 7.13
C PRO A 678 -24.47 -18.60 7.79
N TRP A 679 -25.63 -18.92 8.35
CA TRP A 679 -25.95 -20.20 8.98
C TRP A 679 -26.65 -21.20 8.03
N ARG A 680 -26.77 -20.92 6.72
CA ARG A 680 -27.32 -21.90 5.75
C ARG A 680 -26.38 -23.12 5.68
N THR A 681 -26.97 -24.30 5.84
CA THR A 681 -26.27 -25.60 5.82
C THR A 681 -26.07 -26.19 4.42
N GLU A 682 -26.85 -25.73 3.45
CA GLU A 682 -26.82 -26.22 2.07
C GLU A 682 -25.78 -25.48 1.23
N PRO A 683 -25.04 -26.16 0.34
CA PRO A 683 -24.34 -25.51 -0.76
C PRO A 683 -25.34 -24.97 -1.80
N LEU A 684 -24.83 -24.30 -2.83
CA LEU A 684 -25.59 -24.06 -4.06
C LEU A 684 -25.90 -25.41 -4.73
N THR A 685 -27.11 -25.91 -4.54
CA THR A 685 -27.65 -27.06 -5.28
C THR A 685 -27.92 -26.63 -6.71
N GLU A 686 -27.27 -27.32 -7.65
CA GLU A 686 -27.57 -27.42 -9.09
C GLU A 686 -27.97 -26.12 -9.82
N VAL A 687 -27.03 -25.60 -10.61
CA VAL A 687 -27.39 -24.76 -11.76
C VAL A 687 -28.05 -25.69 -12.78
N GLU A 688 -29.38 -25.65 -12.88
CA GLU A 688 -30.10 -26.22 -14.02
C GLU A 688 -29.68 -25.48 -15.29
N ILE A 689 -28.69 -26.01 -15.99
CA ILE A 689 -28.38 -25.62 -17.36
C ILE A 689 -29.50 -26.21 -18.22
N GLY A 690 -30.53 -25.39 -18.49
CA GLY A 690 -31.59 -25.73 -19.42
C GLY A 690 -31.03 -26.17 -20.77
N SER A 691 -31.59 -27.23 -21.34
CA SER A 691 -31.11 -27.84 -22.58
C SER A 691 -31.72 -27.16 -23.81
N ASP A 692 -31.29 -25.92 -24.06
CA ASP A 692 -31.58 -25.12 -25.27
C ASP A 692 -30.35 -25.03 -26.19
#